data_AF-A0A358DQ16-F1
#
_entry.id   AF-A0A358DQ16-F1
#
_cell.length_a   1.000
_cell.length_b   1.000
_cell.length_c   1.000
_cell.angle_alpha   90.00
_cell.angle_beta   90.00
_cell.angle_gamma   90.00
#
_symmetry.space_group_name_H-M   'P 1'
#
loop_
_entity.id
_entity.type
_entity.pdbx_description
1 polymer ?
#
loop_
_entity_poly.entity_id
_entity_poly.type
_entity_poly.pdbx_seq_one_letter_code
_entity_poly.pdbx_strand_id
1 'polypeptide(L)'
;MWKPRYFGTLILTGTLLGAPTALAEDFFRPALSETIDLLEAEIEDGDGERYTDELENAKLHLEVAGDYWDQRTGGGGSFNNRQIHWGVSLRRAIRGIESMRRSRSRGGPGSLAAVERDLGTQIIAEVDQYLDILDDRSAEPGAPDYWRDDVAAAEVLLQAARAEARGEAKAEKAADAFDRVASMWESQYEAAYRTQQQLVNMQGEPTAAERDANADLGSVVNTIVALANVIQLGVKQEIDLARRTNMAGRQQLDSVYTKIIQIGDCMETMSRHFLGRGLNDREFTLCYLAVVDVVDQLRQVQGALVDTHTWLALTGHAVYAMLSVSIWYSTNALVTFEDHEIDPLFLTAADEYDEGLTELRGGDVDEALDRFIGNRCVVVRLYNQYWADPATEELAVINEAPYCTCDDGTTVNACGKCSEACDQVRWETEADWNEASHDGTEVSGDEVTLGQSSWELPFLWAANSGENTVSKINTDDGKEMGRYRMPSGCSSPSRTAVDVDGNVIVGARGGGCVVKIAVNEGDCTDRNSNGRIDTSRDVDNNGRITGGEMLATGRDECIMWTSRPGGSCARSVAIDASNNVWAGMWNRQQYHKLAPEDGRRLATVSAGGNPYGAVIDGNILWSSNRGGGTLARINVDTNQRTGLWRIPCSNMYGISVDPDGNVWIANSWCYQLSKFNPNTQRWTNFSEPVPRGVAVTSEGILYATNWNNSQVVKYDTRTNRKLGNYSLPNTRGPIGVSLGDDGNLWTINYYSWNATKFSQSGGFIRHAGVGRYPYTYSDMTGAALRTFTISSGTMTRRWDTGFANSRVHKVAWEAVIPDGGSIKIRARAGNTEAAVQDARWTQWQTGSSPADVGDATAGRFIEVQVQMAGNNNERPELRNLTVYWSRPYNWQRPED
;
A
#
# COMPACT_ATOMS: atom_id res chain seq x y z
N MET A 1 38.47 16.08 -2.21
CA MET A 1 39.62 15.32 -1.67
C MET A 1 39.10 13.97 -1.26
N TRP A 2 39.67 12.88 -1.78
CA TRP A 2 39.93 11.57 -1.17
C TRP A 2 40.26 10.63 -2.34
N LYS A 3 41.51 10.16 -2.38
CA LYS A 3 42.07 9.32 -3.45
C LYS A 3 41.68 7.86 -3.20
N PRO A 4 41.22 7.08 -4.19
CA PRO A 4 41.18 5.63 -4.06
C PRO A 4 42.59 5.07 -4.29
N ARG A 5 43.35 4.92 -3.21
CA ARG A 5 44.19 3.72 -3.05
C ARG A 5 43.20 2.57 -2.85
N TYR A 6 43.37 1.44 -3.53
CA TYR A 6 42.69 0.13 -3.33
C TYR A 6 42.23 -0.59 -4.62
N PHE A 7 42.70 -0.20 -5.81
CA PHE A 7 42.77 -1.15 -6.95
C PHE A 7 43.79 -2.30 -6.71
N GLY A 8 44.53 -2.29 -5.60
CA GLY A 8 45.60 -3.23 -5.28
C GLY A 8 45.29 -4.26 -4.20
N THR A 9 44.01 -4.52 -3.87
CA THR A 9 43.68 -5.46 -2.76
C THR A 9 42.52 -6.40 -3.09
N LEU A 10 42.42 -6.78 -4.37
CA LEU A 10 41.81 -8.04 -4.82
C LEU A 10 42.89 -8.96 -5.42
N ILE A 11 44.13 -8.82 -4.93
CA ILE A 11 45.22 -9.80 -5.07
C ILE A 11 45.30 -10.56 -3.75
N LEU A 12 44.41 -11.51 -3.56
CA LEU A 12 44.45 -12.62 -2.60
C LEU A 12 43.32 -13.53 -3.08
N THR A 13 43.52 -14.29 -4.17
CA THR A 13 43.67 -15.75 -4.07
C THR A 13 44.53 -16.34 -5.20
N GLY A 14 45.53 -15.61 -5.69
CA GLY A 14 46.57 -16.18 -6.57
C GLY A 14 47.46 -17.25 -5.90
N THR A 15 47.28 -17.52 -4.60
CA THR A 15 48.02 -18.54 -3.84
C THR A 15 47.27 -19.85 -3.62
N LEU A 16 45.97 -19.95 -3.96
CA LEU A 16 45.17 -21.15 -3.64
C LEU A 16 45.11 -22.21 -4.75
N LEU A 17 45.56 -21.91 -5.97
CA LEU A 17 45.60 -22.88 -7.08
C LEU A 17 46.97 -23.55 -7.29
N GLY A 18 48.04 -23.04 -6.66
CA GLY A 18 49.42 -23.44 -7.00
C GLY A 18 50.00 -24.64 -6.24
N ALA A 19 49.27 -25.25 -5.29
CA ALA A 19 49.82 -26.29 -4.42
C ALA A 19 49.53 -27.75 -4.84
N PRO A 20 48.35 -28.13 -5.39
CA PRO A 20 48.02 -29.56 -5.55
C PRO A 20 48.56 -30.18 -6.84
N THR A 21 48.67 -29.41 -7.93
CA THR A 21 49.10 -29.91 -9.25
C THR A 21 50.51 -30.51 -9.22
N ALA A 22 51.40 -29.93 -8.42
CA ALA A 22 52.78 -30.40 -8.28
C ALA A 22 52.91 -31.74 -7.50
N LEU A 23 52.02 -32.05 -6.55
CA LEU A 23 52.11 -33.28 -5.75
C LEU A 23 51.40 -34.48 -6.40
N ALA A 24 50.32 -34.24 -7.15
CA ALA A 24 49.59 -35.29 -7.87
C ALA A 24 50.35 -35.76 -9.12
N GLU A 25 51.08 -34.87 -9.81
CA GLU A 25 51.97 -35.19 -10.94
C GLU A 25 53.06 -36.22 -10.58
N ASP A 26 53.60 -36.14 -9.37
CA ASP A 26 54.79 -36.88 -8.96
C ASP A 26 54.52 -38.34 -8.54
N PHE A 27 53.28 -38.73 -8.23
CA PHE A 27 52.98 -40.05 -7.64
C PHE A 27 52.07 -40.93 -8.51
N PHE A 28 51.01 -40.37 -9.10
CA PHE A 28 49.94 -41.18 -9.70
C PHE A 28 50.20 -41.54 -11.18
N ARG A 29 50.69 -40.58 -11.97
CA ARG A 29 51.05 -40.80 -13.39
C ARG A 29 52.13 -41.88 -13.58
N PRO A 30 53.23 -41.89 -12.81
CA PRO A 30 54.23 -42.96 -12.90
C PRO A 30 53.65 -44.34 -12.56
N ALA A 31 52.78 -44.42 -11.54
CA ALA A 31 52.18 -45.68 -11.09
C ALA A 31 51.15 -46.25 -12.09
N LEU A 32 50.40 -45.38 -12.78
CA LEU A 32 49.52 -45.77 -13.87
C LEU A 32 50.31 -46.31 -15.08
N SER A 33 51.42 -45.64 -15.42
CA SER A 33 52.33 -46.11 -16.48
C SER A 33 52.91 -47.48 -16.15
N GLU A 34 53.37 -47.69 -14.91
CA GLU A 34 53.87 -49.00 -14.45
C GLU A 34 52.81 -50.09 -14.57
N THR A 35 51.55 -49.75 -14.31
CA THR A 35 50.41 -50.70 -14.43
C THR A 35 50.10 -51.04 -15.90
N ILE A 36 50.21 -50.07 -16.81
CA ILE A 36 50.07 -50.28 -18.26
C ILE A 36 51.19 -51.16 -18.78
N ASP A 37 52.44 -50.90 -18.36
CA ASP A 37 53.61 -51.69 -18.74
C ASP A 37 53.48 -53.16 -18.26
N LEU A 38 52.94 -53.38 -17.06
CA LEU A 38 52.64 -54.73 -16.54
C LEU A 38 51.57 -55.47 -17.36
N LEU A 39 50.55 -54.76 -17.85
CA LEU A 39 49.52 -55.34 -18.71
C LEU A 39 50.06 -55.66 -20.10
N GLU A 40 50.91 -54.78 -20.65
CA GLU A 40 51.58 -55.00 -21.93
C GLU A 40 52.50 -56.22 -21.89
N ALA A 41 53.30 -56.37 -20.83
CA ALA A 41 54.12 -57.55 -20.62
C ALA A 41 53.29 -58.85 -20.57
N GLU A 42 52.11 -58.83 -19.93
CA GLU A 42 51.21 -60.00 -19.87
C GLU A 42 50.51 -60.28 -21.21
N ILE A 43 50.22 -59.25 -22.03
CA ILE A 43 49.71 -59.40 -23.40
C ILE A 43 50.77 -60.06 -24.29
N GLU A 44 52.03 -59.64 -24.17
CA GLU A 44 53.16 -60.15 -24.96
C GLU A 44 53.59 -61.58 -24.58
N ASP A 45 53.47 -61.96 -23.30
CA ASP A 45 53.90 -63.29 -22.80
C ASP A 45 53.00 -64.47 -23.25
N GLY A 46 51.85 -64.19 -23.87
CA GLY A 46 51.15 -65.09 -24.81
C GLY A 46 50.88 -66.54 -24.34
N ASP A 47 49.75 -66.76 -23.66
CA ASP A 47 49.17 -68.11 -23.55
C ASP A 47 47.63 -68.08 -23.67
N GLY A 48 47.18 -67.99 -24.93
CA GLY A 48 45.82 -68.28 -25.39
C GLY A 48 45.07 -67.09 -26.00
N GLU A 49 44.87 -67.11 -27.33
CA GLU A 49 44.05 -66.24 -28.21
C GLU A 49 42.59 -65.99 -27.75
N ARG A 50 42.23 -66.36 -26.53
CA ARG A 50 40.87 -66.39 -26.01
C ARG A 50 40.49 -65.14 -25.19
N TYR A 51 41.47 -64.32 -24.78
CA TYR A 51 41.26 -63.16 -23.91
C TYR A 51 42.12 -61.92 -24.24
N THR A 52 42.84 -61.94 -25.39
CA THR A 52 43.69 -60.83 -25.84
C THR A 52 42.88 -59.55 -26.03
N ASP A 53 41.68 -59.67 -26.58
CA ASP A 53 40.77 -58.54 -26.79
C ASP A 53 40.38 -57.88 -25.45
N GLU A 54 40.17 -58.64 -24.39
CA GLU A 54 39.83 -58.10 -23.06
C GLU A 54 41.02 -57.41 -22.37
N LEU A 55 42.24 -57.92 -22.54
CA LEU A 55 43.46 -57.30 -22.03
C LEU A 55 43.82 -56.02 -22.80
N GLU A 56 43.76 -56.06 -24.12
CA GLU A 56 43.96 -54.89 -24.96
C GLU A 56 42.91 -53.81 -24.68
N ASN A 57 41.66 -54.21 -24.43
CA ASN A 57 40.60 -53.28 -24.07
C ASN A 57 40.82 -52.69 -22.66
N ALA A 58 41.29 -53.48 -21.69
CA ALA A 58 41.66 -52.99 -20.36
C ALA A 58 42.86 -52.01 -20.42
N LYS A 59 43.90 -52.35 -21.19
CA LYS A 59 45.07 -51.51 -21.45
C LYS A 59 44.64 -50.20 -22.12
N LEU A 60 43.86 -50.26 -23.20
CA LEU A 60 43.33 -49.10 -23.90
C LEU A 60 42.57 -48.15 -22.96
N HIS A 61 41.76 -48.71 -22.05
CA HIS A 61 41.02 -47.91 -21.08
C HIS A 61 41.93 -47.22 -20.04
N LEU A 62 43.06 -47.84 -19.67
CA LEU A 62 44.07 -47.23 -18.78
C LEU A 62 44.95 -46.21 -19.53
N GLU A 63 45.27 -46.45 -20.79
CA GLU A 63 45.97 -45.48 -21.65
C GLU A 63 45.13 -44.23 -21.89
N VAL A 64 43.83 -44.39 -22.18
CA VAL A 64 42.88 -43.27 -22.28
C VAL A 64 42.79 -42.49 -20.95
N ALA A 65 42.81 -43.20 -19.82
CA ALA A 65 42.86 -42.57 -18.51
C ALA A 65 44.16 -41.78 -18.31
N GLY A 66 45.26 -42.31 -18.85
CA GLY A 66 46.57 -41.69 -18.82
C GLY A 66 46.73 -40.46 -19.72
N ASP A 67 46.29 -40.51 -20.97
CA ASP A 67 46.38 -39.38 -21.91
C ASP A 67 45.59 -38.17 -21.42
N TYR A 68 44.50 -38.42 -20.69
CA TYR A 68 43.75 -37.38 -19.99
C TYR A 68 44.61 -36.66 -18.93
N TRP A 69 45.39 -37.41 -18.16
CA TRP A 69 46.25 -36.85 -17.12
C TRP A 69 47.33 -35.93 -17.71
N ASP A 70 47.97 -36.33 -18.81
CA ASP A 70 49.00 -35.52 -19.47
C ASP A 70 48.45 -34.22 -20.09
N GLN A 71 47.20 -34.22 -20.54
CA GLN A 71 46.53 -33.01 -21.04
C GLN A 71 46.16 -32.02 -19.92
N ARG A 72 46.04 -32.51 -18.68
CA ARG A 72 45.69 -31.72 -17.48
C ARG A 72 46.89 -31.01 -16.86
N THR A 73 48.08 -31.56 -17.02
CA THR A 73 49.36 -31.10 -16.41
C THR A 73 50.24 -30.35 -17.42
N GLY A 74 50.13 -30.67 -18.70
CA GLY A 74 50.78 -29.96 -19.80
C GLY A 74 50.10 -28.62 -20.08
N GLY A 75 50.62 -27.55 -19.49
CA GLY A 75 50.08 -26.19 -19.58
C GLY A 75 49.63 -25.77 -21.00
N GLY A 76 48.34 -25.47 -21.15
CA GLY A 76 47.81 -24.69 -22.27
C GLY A 76 46.92 -25.41 -23.29
N GLY A 77 46.34 -26.57 -23.00
CA GLY A 77 45.38 -27.24 -23.89
C GLY A 77 43.92 -26.76 -23.72
N SER A 78 43.21 -26.50 -24.82
CA SER A 78 41.75 -26.26 -24.86
C SER A 78 40.98 -27.55 -24.57
N PHE A 79 40.17 -27.55 -23.51
CA PHE A 79 39.22 -28.63 -23.18
C PHE A 79 38.15 -28.77 -24.27
N ASN A 80 38.44 -29.53 -25.33
CA ASN A 80 37.48 -29.81 -26.39
C ASN A 80 36.56 -30.98 -26.01
N ASN A 81 35.49 -30.67 -25.28
CA ASN A 81 34.16 -31.30 -25.36
C ASN A 81 34.07 -32.86 -25.31
N ARG A 82 35.02 -33.56 -24.69
CA ARG A 82 34.88 -34.99 -24.40
C ARG A 82 34.42 -35.14 -22.95
N GLN A 83 33.17 -35.56 -22.74
CA GLN A 83 32.72 -36.03 -21.43
C GLN A 83 33.61 -37.21 -21.01
N ILE A 84 34.36 -36.99 -19.94
CA ILE A 84 35.32 -37.95 -19.41
C ILE A 84 34.55 -39.02 -18.63
N HIS A 85 34.95 -40.27 -18.78
CA HIS A 85 34.34 -41.43 -18.15
C HIS A 85 35.43 -42.21 -17.39
N TRP A 86 36.16 -41.54 -16.51
CA TRP A 86 37.38 -42.06 -15.88
C TRP A 86 37.12 -43.30 -15.02
N GLY A 87 36.20 -43.25 -14.05
CA GLY A 87 35.83 -44.43 -13.28
C GLY A 87 35.12 -45.49 -14.11
N VAL A 88 34.48 -45.15 -15.23
CA VAL A 88 33.93 -46.16 -16.16
C VAL A 88 35.06 -46.89 -16.90
N SER A 89 36.09 -46.18 -17.36
CA SER A 89 37.28 -46.79 -17.99
C SER A 89 38.00 -47.69 -17.01
N LEU A 90 38.17 -47.26 -15.76
CA LEU A 90 38.76 -48.08 -14.69
C LEU A 90 37.92 -49.30 -14.35
N ARG A 91 36.60 -49.16 -14.19
CA ARG A 91 35.69 -50.30 -13.98
C ARG A 91 35.75 -51.29 -15.14
N ARG A 92 35.88 -50.81 -16.38
CA ARG A 92 36.03 -51.66 -17.56
C ARG A 92 37.36 -52.40 -17.56
N ALA A 93 38.45 -51.72 -17.19
CA ALA A 93 39.76 -52.35 -17.02
C ALA A 93 39.73 -53.42 -15.90
N ILE A 94 39.16 -53.11 -14.74
CA ILE A 94 39.00 -54.02 -13.59
C ILE A 94 38.17 -55.25 -13.99
N ARG A 95 37.03 -55.06 -14.66
CA ARG A 95 36.17 -56.16 -15.11
C ARG A 95 36.85 -57.04 -16.16
N GLY A 96 37.66 -56.45 -17.05
CA GLY A 96 38.50 -57.20 -17.99
C GLY A 96 39.48 -58.11 -17.25
N ILE A 97 40.22 -57.55 -16.28
CA ILE A 97 41.19 -58.27 -15.44
C ILE A 97 40.51 -59.37 -14.60
N GLU A 98 39.31 -59.10 -14.06
CA GLU A 98 38.53 -60.02 -13.23
C GLU A 98 37.95 -61.20 -14.02
N SER A 99 37.35 -60.93 -15.18
CA SER A 99 36.78 -61.95 -16.08
C SER A 99 37.81 -63.04 -16.38
N MET A 100 39.07 -62.63 -16.55
CA MET A 100 40.19 -63.54 -16.78
C MET A 100 40.66 -64.30 -15.52
N ARG A 101 40.66 -63.64 -14.35
CA ARG A 101 41.02 -64.30 -13.09
C ARG A 101 40.03 -65.41 -12.73
N ARG A 102 38.74 -65.22 -13.02
CA ARG A 102 37.69 -66.22 -12.78
C ARG A 102 37.69 -67.36 -13.80
N SER A 103 38.13 -67.13 -15.04
CA SER A 103 38.19 -68.15 -16.09
C SER A 103 39.42 -69.07 -15.98
N ARG A 104 40.50 -68.66 -15.29
CA ARG A 104 41.66 -69.51 -14.98
C ARG A 104 41.45 -70.29 -13.66
N SER A 105 41.07 -71.57 -13.76
CA SER A 105 40.76 -72.48 -12.65
C SER A 105 41.94 -72.81 -11.69
N ARG A 106 43.13 -72.22 -11.88
CA ARG A 106 44.33 -72.43 -11.05
C ARG A 106 45.10 -71.16 -10.70
N GLY A 107 44.43 -70.01 -10.61
CA GLY A 107 45.08 -68.75 -10.26
C GLY A 107 45.92 -68.25 -11.42
N GLY A 108 45.51 -67.13 -12.02
CA GLY A 108 46.35 -66.41 -12.98
C GLY A 108 47.71 -66.06 -12.38
N PRO A 109 48.70 -65.71 -13.20
CA PRO A 109 50.01 -65.32 -12.72
C PRO A 109 49.87 -64.20 -11.68
N GLY A 110 50.75 -64.25 -10.66
CA GLY A 110 50.71 -63.31 -9.54
C GLY A 110 50.82 -61.83 -9.96
N SER A 111 51.26 -61.57 -11.20
CA SER A 111 51.26 -60.28 -11.89
C SER A 111 49.87 -59.64 -11.91
N LEU A 112 48.82 -60.36 -12.31
CA LEU A 112 47.47 -59.78 -12.45
C LEU A 112 46.78 -59.49 -11.10
N ALA A 113 47.05 -60.31 -10.08
CA ALA A 113 46.56 -60.06 -8.72
C ALA A 113 47.34 -58.92 -8.02
N ALA A 114 48.59 -58.67 -8.42
CA ALA A 114 49.33 -57.49 -8.04
C ALA A 114 48.74 -56.25 -8.73
N VAL A 115 48.55 -56.29 -10.05
CA VAL A 115 47.90 -55.22 -10.84
C VAL A 115 46.53 -54.82 -10.28
N GLU A 116 45.65 -55.78 -9.96
CA GLU A 116 44.33 -55.52 -9.35
C GLU A 116 44.44 -54.85 -7.97
N ARG A 117 45.42 -55.26 -7.15
CA ARG A 117 45.66 -54.69 -5.82
C ARG A 117 46.30 -53.31 -5.90
N ASP A 118 47.23 -53.13 -6.82
CA ASP A 118 48.02 -51.92 -6.99
C ASP A 118 47.13 -50.83 -7.57
N LEU A 119 46.31 -51.14 -8.59
CA LEU A 119 45.31 -50.22 -9.12
C LEU A 119 44.30 -49.79 -8.05
N GLY A 120 43.76 -50.73 -7.27
CA GLY A 120 42.86 -50.40 -6.16
C GLY A 120 43.53 -49.62 -5.03
N THR A 121 44.84 -49.73 -4.84
CA THR A 121 45.58 -48.98 -3.83
C THR A 121 45.96 -47.57 -4.32
N GLN A 122 46.29 -47.44 -5.60
CA GLN A 122 46.56 -46.17 -6.26
C GLN A 122 45.30 -45.29 -6.29
N ILE A 123 44.14 -45.86 -6.64
CA ILE A 123 42.87 -45.10 -6.62
C ILE A 123 42.53 -44.65 -5.21
N ILE A 124 42.74 -45.49 -4.19
CA ILE A 124 42.49 -45.09 -2.79
C ILE A 124 43.35 -43.89 -2.38
N ALA A 125 44.64 -43.90 -2.73
CA ALA A 125 45.56 -42.81 -2.41
C ALA A 125 45.16 -41.50 -3.10
N GLU A 126 44.70 -41.57 -4.34
CA GLU A 126 44.23 -40.42 -5.10
C GLU A 126 42.93 -39.84 -4.53
N VAL A 127 41.95 -40.69 -4.20
CA VAL A 127 40.70 -40.25 -3.55
C VAL A 127 40.97 -39.65 -2.19
N ASP A 128 41.91 -40.19 -1.41
CA ASP A 128 42.35 -39.62 -0.14
C ASP A 128 42.82 -38.18 -0.28
N GLN A 129 43.64 -37.92 -1.29
CA GLN A 129 44.17 -36.58 -1.52
C GLN A 129 43.06 -35.62 -1.94
N TYR A 130 42.10 -36.05 -2.77
CA TYR A 130 40.94 -35.22 -3.10
C TYR A 130 40.07 -34.94 -1.88
N LEU A 131 39.83 -35.95 -1.04
CA LEU A 131 39.03 -35.80 0.17
C LEU A 131 39.70 -34.86 1.17
N ASP A 132 41.01 -34.95 1.40
CA ASP A 132 41.72 -34.05 2.33
C ASP A 132 41.56 -32.57 1.93
N ILE A 133 41.52 -32.28 0.62
CA ILE A 133 41.35 -30.92 0.12
C ILE A 133 39.86 -30.50 0.08
N LEU A 134 38.97 -31.46 -0.22
CA LEU A 134 37.53 -31.19 -0.32
C LEU A 134 36.83 -31.19 1.05
N ASP A 135 37.38 -31.83 2.09
CA ASP A 135 36.79 -31.88 3.42
C ASP A 135 36.77 -30.48 4.05
N ASP A 136 37.93 -29.80 4.08
CA ASP A 136 38.05 -28.41 4.53
C ASP A 136 37.14 -27.46 3.73
N ARG A 137 37.02 -27.67 2.40
CA ARG A 137 36.26 -26.80 1.51
C ARG A 137 34.76 -27.05 1.52
N SER A 138 34.33 -28.31 1.65
CA SER A 138 32.92 -28.66 1.77
C SER A 138 32.33 -28.19 3.11
N ALA A 139 33.19 -27.91 4.10
CA ALA A 139 32.82 -27.33 5.37
C ALA A 139 32.73 -25.78 5.35
N GLU A 140 33.12 -25.11 4.26
CA GLU A 140 33.06 -23.65 4.16
C GLU A 140 31.60 -23.14 4.06
N PRO A 141 31.27 -21.99 4.69
CA PRO A 141 29.97 -21.36 4.52
C PRO A 141 29.71 -21.01 3.05
N GLY A 142 28.72 -21.66 2.44
CA GLY A 142 28.36 -21.47 1.03
C GLY A 142 28.74 -22.62 0.09
N ALA A 143 29.42 -23.66 0.60
CA ALA A 143 29.66 -24.87 -0.17
C ALA A 143 28.33 -25.58 -0.53
N PRO A 144 28.16 -26.03 -1.78
CA PRO A 144 26.99 -26.79 -2.22
C PRO A 144 26.62 -27.95 -1.31
N ASP A 145 25.33 -28.16 -1.06
CA ASP A 145 24.86 -29.28 -0.21
C ASP A 145 25.30 -30.64 -0.77
N TYR A 146 25.29 -30.77 -2.10
CA TYR A 146 25.74 -32.01 -2.75
C TYR A 146 27.24 -32.28 -2.56
N TRP A 147 28.07 -31.26 -2.30
CA TRP A 147 29.49 -31.46 -2.03
C TRP A 147 29.70 -32.19 -0.71
N ARG A 148 28.96 -31.80 0.33
CA ARG A 148 29.04 -32.45 1.65
C ARG A 148 28.53 -33.88 1.58
N ASP A 149 27.45 -34.10 0.83
CA ASP A 149 26.88 -35.44 0.63
C ASP A 149 27.82 -36.34 -0.18
N ASP A 150 28.43 -35.83 -1.25
CA ASP A 150 29.37 -36.60 -2.09
C ASP A 150 30.71 -36.84 -1.39
N VAL A 151 31.23 -35.90 -0.60
CA VAL A 151 32.41 -36.08 0.27
C VAL A 151 32.13 -37.16 1.31
N ALA A 152 31.02 -37.07 2.05
CA ALA A 152 30.65 -38.08 3.04
C ALA A 152 30.41 -39.46 2.39
N ALA A 153 29.78 -39.51 1.21
CA ALA A 153 29.58 -40.75 0.49
C ALA A 153 30.91 -41.36 0.01
N ALA A 154 31.82 -40.53 -0.50
CA ALA A 154 33.14 -40.94 -0.94
C ALA A 154 33.99 -41.44 0.23
N GLU A 155 33.96 -40.80 1.39
CA GLU A 155 34.64 -41.28 2.60
C GLU A 155 34.16 -42.66 3.03
N VAL A 156 32.84 -42.88 3.04
CA VAL A 156 32.24 -44.18 3.36
C VAL A 156 32.69 -45.25 2.36
N LEU A 157 32.67 -44.93 1.06
CA LEU A 157 33.12 -45.84 0.01
C LEU A 157 34.62 -46.12 0.10
N LEU A 158 35.43 -45.12 0.47
CA LEU A 158 36.87 -45.24 0.63
C LEU A 158 37.24 -46.10 1.84
N GLN A 159 36.57 -45.90 2.98
CA GLN A 159 36.70 -46.77 4.16
C GLN A 159 36.30 -48.21 3.82
N ALA A 160 35.21 -48.39 3.07
CA ALA A 160 34.78 -49.69 2.61
C ALA A 160 35.82 -50.32 1.66
N ALA A 161 36.45 -49.54 0.78
CA ALA A 161 37.53 -50.02 -0.10
C ALA A 161 38.76 -50.47 0.69
N ARG A 162 39.19 -49.72 1.71
CA ARG A 162 40.33 -50.10 2.57
C ARG A 162 40.10 -51.38 3.36
N ALA A 163 38.86 -51.64 3.74
CA ALA A 163 38.48 -52.85 4.48
C ALA A 163 38.45 -54.11 3.61
N GLU A 164 38.45 -53.97 2.27
CA GLU A 164 38.40 -55.11 1.36
C GLU A 164 39.76 -55.80 1.19
N ALA A 165 39.80 -57.10 1.47
CA ALA A 165 40.99 -57.93 1.28
C ALA A 165 41.17 -58.40 -0.18
N ARG A 166 40.15 -58.26 -1.03
CA ARG A 166 40.16 -58.67 -2.45
C ARG A 166 40.27 -57.44 -3.34
N GLY A 167 41.17 -57.48 -4.32
CA GLY A 167 41.48 -56.34 -5.20
C GLY A 167 40.27 -55.82 -5.99
N GLU A 168 39.36 -56.68 -6.43
CA GLU A 168 38.21 -56.36 -7.28
C GLU A 168 37.20 -55.49 -6.54
N ALA A 169 36.73 -55.97 -5.39
CA ALA A 169 35.82 -55.22 -4.53
C ALA A 169 36.48 -53.95 -3.97
N LYS A 170 37.80 -54.01 -3.72
CA LYS A 170 38.59 -52.85 -3.32
C LYS A 170 38.64 -51.79 -4.43
N ALA A 171 38.91 -52.19 -5.66
CA ALA A 171 39.07 -51.30 -6.79
C ALA A 171 37.72 -50.75 -7.30
N GLU A 172 36.63 -51.54 -7.30
CA GLU A 172 35.30 -51.02 -7.63
C GLU A 172 34.83 -49.98 -6.62
N LYS A 173 35.00 -50.23 -5.31
CA LYS A 173 34.63 -49.26 -4.27
C LYS A 173 35.51 -48.02 -4.29
N ALA A 174 36.80 -48.18 -4.59
CA ALA A 174 37.72 -47.06 -4.77
C ALA A 174 37.34 -46.22 -6.00
N ALA A 175 36.97 -46.86 -7.11
CA ALA A 175 36.48 -46.16 -8.32
C ALA A 175 35.14 -45.47 -8.09
N ASP A 176 34.22 -46.09 -7.32
CA ASP A 176 32.98 -45.45 -6.91
C ASP A 176 33.22 -44.23 -6.01
N ALA A 177 34.19 -44.29 -5.09
CA ALA A 177 34.59 -43.15 -4.27
C ALA A 177 35.20 -42.03 -5.13
N PHE A 178 36.06 -42.40 -6.09
CA PHE A 178 36.67 -41.46 -7.03
C PHE A 178 35.65 -40.74 -7.90
N ASP A 179 34.68 -41.47 -8.45
CA ASP A 179 33.63 -40.87 -9.29
C ASP A 179 32.72 -39.88 -8.54
N ARG A 180 32.76 -39.86 -7.20
CA ARG A 180 32.06 -38.84 -6.39
C ARG A 180 32.87 -37.58 -6.20
N VAL A 181 34.17 -37.69 -5.98
CA VAL A 181 35.02 -36.51 -5.69
C VAL A 181 35.63 -35.89 -6.94
N ALA A 182 35.89 -36.67 -7.99
CA ALA A 182 36.61 -36.21 -9.18
C ALA A 182 35.85 -35.13 -9.95
N SER A 183 34.53 -35.26 -10.09
CA SER A 183 33.71 -34.26 -10.79
C SER A 183 33.63 -32.93 -10.03
N MET A 184 33.66 -32.97 -8.70
CA MET A 184 33.67 -31.78 -7.85
C MET A 184 34.99 -31.02 -8.03
N TRP A 185 36.11 -31.73 -8.01
CA TRP A 185 37.43 -31.15 -8.22
C TRP A 185 37.60 -30.51 -9.61
N GLU A 186 37.18 -31.21 -10.67
CA GLU A 186 37.26 -30.71 -12.05
C GLU A 186 36.47 -29.40 -12.23
N SER A 187 35.30 -29.31 -11.61
CA SER A 187 34.47 -28.10 -11.66
C SER A 187 35.10 -26.90 -10.99
N GLN A 188 35.78 -27.08 -9.86
CA GLN A 188 36.44 -26.00 -9.13
C GLN A 188 37.66 -25.45 -9.86
N TYR A 189 38.48 -26.35 -10.41
CA TYR A 189 39.72 -25.98 -11.08
C TYR A 189 39.45 -25.21 -12.38
N GLU A 190 38.47 -25.67 -13.17
CA GLU A 190 38.12 -25.02 -14.44
C GLU A 190 37.49 -23.63 -14.23
N ALA A 191 36.65 -23.47 -13.20
CA ALA A 191 36.08 -22.19 -12.81
C ALA A 191 37.18 -21.20 -12.38
N ALA A 192 38.02 -21.58 -11.43
CA ALA A 192 39.03 -20.70 -10.85
C ALA A 192 40.11 -20.26 -11.88
N TYR A 193 40.53 -21.16 -12.78
CA TYR A 193 41.47 -20.83 -13.86
C TYR A 193 40.89 -19.82 -14.86
N ARG A 194 39.63 -19.98 -15.26
CA ARG A 194 38.97 -19.06 -16.22
C ARG A 194 38.66 -17.71 -15.60
N THR A 195 38.27 -17.67 -14.33
CA THR A 195 38.12 -16.44 -13.54
C THR A 195 39.44 -15.67 -13.45
N GLN A 196 40.56 -16.37 -13.20
CA GLN A 196 41.88 -15.74 -13.13
C GLN A 196 42.33 -15.16 -14.48
N GLN A 197 42.10 -15.83 -15.61
CA GLN A 197 42.39 -15.29 -16.94
C GLN A 197 41.58 -14.02 -17.27
N GLN A 198 40.32 -13.96 -16.84
CA GLN A 198 39.42 -12.84 -17.13
C GLN A 198 39.65 -11.63 -16.21
N LEU A 199 39.99 -11.84 -14.93
CA LEU A 199 40.37 -10.77 -13.99
C LEU A 199 41.63 -10.01 -14.44
N VAL A 200 42.60 -10.70 -15.04
CA VAL A 200 43.80 -10.07 -15.62
C VAL A 200 43.45 -9.13 -16.79
N ASN A 201 42.42 -9.45 -17.57
CA ASN A 201 41.96 -8.61 -18.67
C ASN A 201 41.19 -7.36 -18.20
N MET A 202 40.60 -7.37 -16.99
CA MET A 202 39.90 -6.21 -16.41
C MET A 202 40.82 -5.19 -15.71
N GLN A 203 42.08 -5.53 -15.42
CA GLN A 203 43.05 -4.61 -14.79
C GLN A 203 43.51 -3.45 -15.68
N GLY A 204 43.01 -3.35 -16.91
CA GLY A 204 43.31 -2.28 -17.86
C GLY A 204 42.37 -1.07 -17.82
N GLU A 205 41.69 -0.76 -16.71
CA GLU A 205 40.82 0.41 -16.66
C GLU A 205 41.57 1.75 -16.50
N PRO A 206 41.12 2.83 -17.17
CA PRO A 206 41.84 4.10 -17.20
C PRO A 206 41.77 4.84 -15.86
N THR A 207 42.85 5.56 -15.54
CA THR A 207 42.97 6.30 -14.28
C THR A 207 41.99 7.48 -14.22
N ALA A 208 41.75 8.01 -13.00
CA ALA A 208 40.86 9.14 -12.76
C ALA A 208 41.15 10.41 -13.61
N ALA A 209 42.34 10.52 -14.22
CA ALA A 209 42.70 11.62 -15.11
C ALA A 209 42.14 11.46 -16.55
N GLU A 210 41.72 10.26 -16.95
CA GLU A 210 41.16 9.97 -18.27
C GLU A 210 39.63 10.16 -18.32
N ARG A 211 38.98 10.44 -17.18
CA ARG A 211 37.52 10.66 -17.09
C ARG A 211 37.03 12.04 -17.55
N ASP A 212 37.93 13.00 -17.75
CA ASP A 212 37.55 14.41 -17.93
C ASP A 212 37.59 14.94 -19.38
N ALA A 213 37.78 14.10 -20.39
CA ALA A 213 37.73 14.58 -21.78
C ALA A 213 37.37 13.49 -22.81
N ASN A 214 36.06 13.23 -23.03
CA ASN A 214 35.51 12.59 -24.23
C ASN A 214 36.29 11.39 -24.84
N ALA A 215 37.00 10.62 -24.01
CA ALA A 215 37.89 9.53 -24.40
C ALA A 215 37.56 8.35 -23.48
N ASP A 216 37.29 7.14 -23.94
CA ASP A 216 37.26 6.58 -25.27
C ASP A 216 36.10 5.58 -25.23
N LEU A 217 35.11 5.73 -26.11
CA LEU A 217 33.98 4.79 -26.24
C LEU A 217 34.46 3.33 -26.31
N GLY A 218 35.67 3.13 -26.86
CA GLY A 218 36.33 1.83 -26.87
C GLY A 218 36.57 1.24 -25.48
N SER A 219 36.94 2.03 -24.46
CA SER A 219 37.25 1.51 -23.13
C SER A 219 36.01 0.93 -22.42
N VAL A 220 34.88 1.63 -22.47
CA VAL A 220 33.63 1.19 -21.82
C VAL A 220 33.02 0.00 -22.56
N VAL A 221 33.03 0.03 -23.90
CA VAL A 221 32.62 -1.11 -24.71
C VAL A 221 33.53 -2.31 -24.48
N ASN A 222 34.85 -2.10 -24.29
CA ASN A 222 35.78 -3.16 -23.93
C ASN A 222 35.49 -3.74 -22.55
N THR A 223 35.09 -2.92 -21.55
CA THR A 223 34.66 -3.42 -20.24
C THR A 223 33.38 -4.24 -20.35
N ILE A 224 32.38 -3.80 -21.13
CA ILE A 224 31.14 -4.55 -21.38
C ILE A 224 31.44 -5.88 -22.09
N VAL A 225 32.30 -5.86 -23.12
CA VAL A 225 32.70 -7.07 -23.86
C VAL A 225 33.51 -8.00 -22.97
N ALA A 226 34.39 -7.48 -22.11
CA ALA A 226 35.13 -8.26 -21.14
C ALA A 226 34.18 -8.94 -20.14
N LEU A 227 33.21 -8.20 -19.58
CA LEU A 227 32.20 -8.73 -18.66
C LEU A 227 31.28 -9.76 -19.33
N ALA A 228 30.86 -9.52 -20.58
CA ALA A 228 30.10 -10.47 -21.38
C ALA A 228 30.88 -11.77 -21.58
N ASN A 229 32.17 -11.66 -21.89
CA ASN A 229 33.06 -12.81 -22.04
C ASN A 229 33.29 -13.54 -20.71
N VAL A 230 33.37 -12.85 -19.58
CA VAL A 230 33.44 -13.47 -18.24
C VAL A 230 32.19 -14.31 -17.96
N ILE A 231 31.00 -13.76 -18.21
CA ILE A 231 29.73 -14.45 -17.98
C ILE A 231 29.56 -15.63 -18.96
N GLN A 232 29.90 -15.45 -20.25
CA GLN A 232 29.75 -16.49 -21.27
C GLN A 232 30.79 -17.61 -21.18
N LEU A 233 32.02 -17.31 -20.79
CA LEU A 233 33.12 -18.29 -20.81
C LEU A 233 33.42 -18.86 -19.42
N GLY A 234 32.99 -18.19 -18.34
CA GLY A 234 33.10 -18.66 -16.95
C GLY A 234 31.80 -19.28 -16.46
N VAL A 235 30.86 -18.43 -16.02
CA VAL A 235 29.58 -18.84 -15.38
C VAL A 235 28.84 -19.91 -16.18
N LYS A 236 28.71 -19.70 -17.49
CA LYS A 236 28.00 -20.62 -18.40
C LYS A 236 28.57 -22.04 -18.38
N GLN A 237 29.89 -22.18 -18.33
CA GLN A 237 30.54 -23.48 -18.42
C GLN A 237 30.45 -24.25 -17.11
N GLU A 238 30.56 -23.54 -15.99
CA GLU A 238 30.36 -24.13 -14.67
C GLU A 238 28.91 -24.59 -14.48
N ILE A 239 27.93 -23.79 -14.93
CA ILE A 239 26.53 -24.22 -14.95
C ILE A 239 26.34 -25.42 -15.88
N ASP A 240 26.96 -25.45 -17.06
CA ASP A 240 26.90 -26.62 -17.95
C ASP A 240 27.46 -27.87 -17.29
N LEU A 241 28.50 -27.73 -16.48
CA LEU A 241 29.06 -28.83 -15.71
C LEU A 241 28.16 -29.25 -14.54
N ALA A 242 27.67 -28.31 -13.74
CA ALA A 242 26.71 -28.54 -12.65
C ALA A 242 25.42 -29.20 -13.15
N ARG A 243 24.95 -28.84 -14.35
CA ARG A 243 23.80 -29.49 -15.02
C ARG A 243 24.06 -30.96 -15.35
N ARG A 244 25.31 -31.33 -15.62
CA ARG A 244 25.70 -32.70 -15.97
C ARG A 244 25.90 -33.57 -14.73
N THR A 245 26.31 -32.99 -13.60
CA THR A 245 26.63 -33.71 -12.36
C THR A 245 25.48 -33.74 -11.34
N ASN A 246 24.73 -32.64 -11.18
CA ASN A 246 23.64 -32.53 -10.21
C ASN A 246 22.28 -32.91 -10.83
N MET A 247 21.84 -34.15 -10.62
CA MET A 247 20.56 -34.65 -11.15
C MET A 247 19.32 -34.02 -10.48
N ALA A 248 19.43 -33.55 -9.24
CA ALA A 248 18.28 -33.01 -8.49
C ALA A 248 17.98 -31.53 -8.83
N GLY A 249 18.98 -30.74 -9.23
CA GLY A 249 18.86 -29.31 -9.59
C GLY A 249 18.82 -29.00 -11.09
N ARG A 250 18.86 -30.01 -11.96
CA ARG A 250 19.10 -29.85 -13.42
C ARG A 250 18.11 -28.93 -14.14
N GLN A 251 16.82 -28.96 -13.78
CA GLN A 251 15.79 -28.11 -14.40
C GLN A 251 16.00 -26.61 -14.12
N GLN A 252 16.40 -26.26 -12.90
CA GLN A 252 16.68 -24.87 -12.53
C GLN A 252 17.95 -24.39 -13.23
N LEU A 253 18.99 -25.22 -13.26
CA LEU A 253 20.24 -24.89 -13.96
C LEU A 253 20.08 -24.80 -15.49
N ASP A 254 19.17 -25.58 -16.10
CA ASP A 254 18.81 -25.45 -17.53
C ASP A 254 18.23 -24.06 -17.85
N SER A 255 17.34 -23.55 -17.00
CA SER A 255 16.77 -22.19 -17.13
C SER A 255 17.86 -21.12 -17.07
N VAL A 256 18.73 -21.19 -16.05
CA VAL A 256 19.82 -20.23 -15.88
C VAL A 256 20.79 -20.28 -17.07
N TYR A 257 21.12 -21.47 -17.57
CA TYR A 257 22.00 -21.63 -18.73
C TYR A 257 21.45 -20.96 -20.00
N THR A 258 20.14 -21.11 -20.26
CA THR A 258 19.50 -20.45 -21.41
C THR A 258 19.50 -18.94 -21.27
N LYS A 259 19.22 -18.40 -20.08
CA LYS A 259 19.20 -16.95 -19.84
C LYS A 259 20.60 -16.33 -19.91
N ILE A 260 21.62 -17.05 -19.47
CA ILE A 260 23.02 -16.61 -19.65
C ILE A 260 23.33 -16.46 -21.14
N ILE A 261 22.94 -17.39 -22.01
CA ILE A 261 23.12 -17.23 -23.47
C ILE A 261 22.45 -15.94 -23.97
N GLN A 262 21.22 -15.65 -23.53
CA GLN A 262 20.48 -14.44 -23.91
C GLN A 262 21.20 -13.16 -23.46
N ILE A 263 21.84 -13.15 -22.28
CA ILE A 263 22.67 -12.02 -21.84
C ILE A 263 23.87 -11.84 -22.77
N GLY A 264 24.53 -12.93 -23.16
CA GLY A 264 25.66 -12.88 -24.11
C GLY A 264 25.26 -12.27 -25.43
N ASP A 265 24.14 -12.75 -26.01
CA ASP A 265 23.59 -12.23 -27.26
C ASP A 265 23.20 -10.75 -27.12
N CYS A 266 22.63 -10.36 -25.98
CA CYS A 266 22.27 -8.98 -25.70
C CYS A 266 23.50 -8.05 -25.60
N MET A 267 24.51 -8.46 -24.84
CA MET A 267 25.76 -7.69 -24.68
C MET A 267 26.58 -7.63 -25.97
N GLU A 268 26.59 -8.69 -26.78
CA GLU A 268 27.21 -8.69 -28.12
C GLU A 268 26.45 -7.76 -29.08
N THR A 269 25.12 -7.72 -28.98
CA THR A 269 24.28 -6.79 -29.76
C THR A 269 24.56 -5.34 -29.35
N MET A 270 24.66 -5.07 -28.04
CA MET A 270 25.06 -3.77 -27.50
C MET A 270 26.43 -3.33 -28.03
N SER A 271 27.43 -4.21 -28.00
CA SER A 271 28.79 -3.93 -28.51
C SER A 271 28.80 -3.61 -30.01
N ARG A 272 28.03 -4.35 -30.83
CA ARG A 272 27.94 -4.11 -32.28
C ARG A 272 27.17 -2.82 -32.62
N HIS A 273 26.12 -2.47 -31.88
CA HIS A 273 25.27 -1.32 -32.18
C HIS A 273 25.87 0.02 -31.73
N PHE A 274 26.70 0.02 -30.68
CA PHE A 274 27.44 1.20 -30.23
C PHE A 274 28.41 1.77 -31.29
N LEU A 275 28.88 0.94 -32.24
CA LEU A 275 29.79 1.35 -33.31
C LEU A 275 29.09 1.81 -34.60
N GLY A 276 27.75 1.77 -34.68
CA GLY A 276 27.05 1.96 -35.96
C GLY A 276 25.71 2.68 -35.96
N ARG A 277 24.83 2.51 -34.94
CA ARG A 277 23.47 3.11 -34.94
C ARG A 277 22.83 3.45 -33.58
N GLY A 278 23.52 3.23 -32.46
CA GLY A 278 22.97 3.54 -31.12
C GLY A 278 21.97 2.47 -30.65
N LEU A 279 21.90 2.25 -29.33
CA LEU A 279 20.90 1.40 -28.68
C LEU A 279 19.63 2.21 -28.41
N ASN A 280 18.45 1.60 -28.59
CA ASN A 280 17.21 2.18 -28.09
C ASN A 280 17.02 1.86 -26.60
N ASP A 281 16.30 2.72 -25.89
CA ASP A 281 16.14 2.65 -24.43
C ASP A 281 15.42 1.35 -23.99
N ARG A 282 14.59 0.80 -24.87
CA ARG A 282 13.84 -0.44 -24.64
C ARG A 282 14.74 -1.65 -24.58
N GLU A 283 15.58 -1.83 -25.59
CA GLU A 283 16.53 -2.92 -25.70
C GLU A 283 17.51 -2.89 -24.54
N PHE A 284 17.97 -1.68 -24.19
CA PHE A 284 18.82 -1.49 -23.04
C PHE A 284 18.14 -1.91 -21.73
N THR A 285 16.91 -1.45 -21.49
CA THR A 285 16.12 -1.77 -20.28
C THR A 285 15.85 -3.27 -20.16
N LEU A 286 15.48 -3.93 -21.26
CA LEU A 286 15.28 -5.39 -21.29
C LEU A 286 16.58 -6.15 -21.03
N CYS A 287 17.71 -5.65 -21.54
CA CYS A 287 19.02 -6.24 -21.28
C CYS A 287 19.37 -6.18 -19.79
N TYR A 288 19.17 -5.01 -19.17
CA TYR A 288 19.39 -4.80 -17.74
C TYR A 288 18.57 -5.79 -16.90
N LEU A 289 17.26 -5.90 -17.19
CA LEU A 289 16.36 -6.80 -16.47
C LEU A 289 16.75 -8.27 -16.62
N ALA A 290 17.25 -8.68 -17.79
CA ALA A 290 17.75 -10.03 -18.02
C ALA A 290 18.97 -10.35 -17.16
N VAL A 291 19.88 -9.38 -16.96
CA VAL A 291 21.05 -9.58 -16.08
C VAL A 291 20.63 -9.70 -14.62
N VAL A 292 19.74 -8.83 -14.13
CA VAL A 292 19.25 -8.89 -12.74
C VAL A 292 18.49 -10.19 -12.47
N ASP A 293 17.70 -10.66 -13.42
CA ASP A 293 16.97 -11.93 -13.33
C ASP A 293 17.92 -13.14 -13.28
N VAL A 294 19.05 -13.13 -14.00
CA VAL A 294 20.08 -14.17 -13.84
C VAL A 294 20.74 -14.11 -12.46
N VAL A 295 21.00 -12.92 -11.90
CA VAL A 295 21.51 -12.81 -10.53
C VAL A 295 20.56 -13.45 -9.53
N ASP A 296 19.27 -13.11 -9.59
CA ASP A 296 18.24 -13.67 -8.70
C ASP A 296 18.19 -15.20 -8.83
N GLN A 297 18.20 -15.73 -10.05
CA GLN A 297 18.21 -17.18 -10.24
C GLN A 297 19.52 -17.85 -9.78
N LEU A 298 20.67 -17.19 -9.95
CA LEU A 298 21.95 -17.67 -9.40
C LEU A 298 21.91 -17.73 -7.88
N ARG A 299 21.21 -16.79 -7.21
CA ARG A 299 20.97 -16.83 -5.75
C ARG A 299 20.08 -18.00 -5.31
N GLN A 300 19.19 -18.45 -6.18
CA GLN A 300 18.32 -19.59 -5.89
C GLN A 300 19.02 -20.94 -6.11
N VAL A 301 20.13 -20.96 -6.87
CA VAL A 301 20.92 -22.18 -7.15
C VAL A 301 22.33 -22.14 -6.55
N GLN A 302 22.57 -21.26 -5.56
CA GLN A 302 23.89 -21.09 -4.91
C GLN A 302 24.46 -22.40 -4.39
N GLY A 303 23.61 -23.25 -3.81
CA GLY A 303 23.98 -24.57 -3.33
C GLY A 303 24.25 -25.61 -4.42
N ALA A 304 24.33 -25.22 -5.69
CA ALA A 304 24.67 -26.08 -6.82
C ALA A 304 25.98 -25.68 -7.53
N LEU A 305 26.56 -24.52 -7.20
CA LEU A 305 27.72 -23.93 -7.89
C LEU A 305 28.94 -23.84 -6.98
N VAL A 306 30.12 -23.91 -7.58
CA VAL A 306 31.40 -24.12 -6.89
C VAL A 306 32.00 -22.82 -6.38
N ASP A 307 31.79 -21.72 -7.11
CA ASP A 307 32.33 -20.40 -6.76
C ASP A 307 31.25 -19.31 -6.80
N THR A 308 30.13 -19.61 -6.14
CA THR A 308 28.92 -18.80 -6.14
C THR A 308 29.18 -17.35 -5.74
N HIS A 309 30.03 -17.10 -4.74
CA HIS A 309 30.30 -15.75 -4.25
C HIS A 309 31.05 -14.91 -5.29
N THR A 310 32.05 -15.49 -5.96
CA THR A 310 32.77 -14.82 -7.04
C THR A 310 31.85 -14.56 -8.24
N TRP A 311 30.95 -15.48 -8.56
CA TRP A 311 29.98 -15.27 -9.64
C TRP A 311 28.97 -14.19 -9.32
N LEU A 312 28.40 -14.19 -8.12
CA LEU A 312 27.48 -13.14 -7.67
C LEU A 312 28.17 -11.77 -7.66
N ALA A 313 29.42 -11.71 -7.21
CA ALA A 313 30.22 -10.50 -7.28
C ALA A 313 30.43 -10.05 -8.74
N LEU A 314 30.85 -10.93 -9.65
CA LEU A 314 31.08 -10.60 -11.06
C LEU A 314 29.80 -10.19 -11.79
N THR A 315 28.68 -10.88 -11.55
CA THR A 315 27.39 -10.52 -12.15
C THR A 315 26.83 -9.23 -11.54
N GLY A 316 27.02 -8.98 -10.24
CA GLY A 316 26.72 -7.69 -9.61
C GLY A 316 27.53 -6.53 -10.20
N HIS A 317 28.81 -6.75 -10.49
CA HIS A 317 29.64 -5.77 -11.21
C HIS A 317 29.18 -5.55 -12.66
N ALA A 318 28.62 -6.58 -13.32
CA ALA A 318 28.03 -6.44 -14.65
C ALA A 318 26.73 -5.62 -14.62
N VAL A 319 25.85 -5.86 -13.63
CA VAL A 319 24.65 -5.03 -13.36
C VAL A 319 25.06 -3.56 -13.18
N TYR A 320 26.11 -3.31 -12.38
CA TYR A 320 26.66 -1.97 -12.19
C TYR A 320 27.23 -1.35 -13.47
N ALA A 321 28.02 -2.09 -14.25
CA ALA A 321 28.61 -1.57 -15.48
C ALA A 321 27.53 -1.14 -16.48
N MET A 322 26.44 -1.91 -16.58
CA MET A 322 25.28 -1.54 -17.38
C MET A 322 24.61 -0.28 -16.82
N LEU A 323 24.29 -0.23 -15.53
CA LEU A 323 23.71 0.98 -14.90
C LEU A 323 24.59 2.23 -15.09
N SER A 324 25.91 2.10 -14.98
CA SER A 324 26.86 3.19 -15.20
C SER A 324 26.84 3.72 -16.63
N VAL A 325 26.71 2.82 -17.62
CA VAL A 325 26.54 3.19 -19.03
C VAL A 325 25.24 3.96 -19.22
N SER A 326 24.16 3.54 -18.58
CA SER A 326 22.92 4.32 -18.63
C SER A 326 23.05 5.70 -18.03
N ILE A 327 23.75 5.83 -16.88
CA ILE A 327 23.98 7.11 -16.18
C ILE A 327 24.83 8.07 -17.00
N TRP A 328 25.74 7.55 -17.82
CA TRP A 328 26.59 8.39 -18.66
C TRP A 328 25.97 8.77 -20.01
N TYR A 329 25.14 7.92 -20.59
CA TYR A 329 24.65 8.12 -21.96
C TYR A 329 23.17 8.53 -22.06
N SER A 330 22.46 8.68 -20.93
CA SER A 330 21.04 9.01 -20.94
C SER A 330 20.19 7.97 -21.70
N THR A 331 20.63 6.71 -21.72
CA THR A 331 20.01 5.61 -22.49
C THR A 331 19.17 4.65 -21.62
N ASN A 332 18.75 5.08 -20.43
CA ASN A 332 17.83 4.34 -19.58
C ASN A 332 17.00 5.31 -18.73
N ALA A 333 15.94 4.75 -18.16
CA ALA A 333 14.91 5.40 -17.40
C ALA A 333 15.33 6.11 -16.11
N LEU A 334 16.62 6.01 -15.75
CA LEU A 334 17.18 6.57 -14.53
C LEU A 334 17.98 7.86 -14.76
N VAL A 335 17.99 8.43 -15.98
CA VAL A 335 19.05 9.40 -16.32
C VAL A 335 18.68 10.45 -17.38
N THR A 336 17.44 10.91 -17.44
CA THR A 336 17.17 12.12 -18.23
C THR A 336 16.43 13.16 -17.43
N PHE A 337 16.95 14.38 -17.45
CA PHE A 337 16.37 15.70 -17.10
C PHE A 337 16.47 16.17 -15.64
N GLU A 338 16.99 17.40 -15.49
CA GLU A 338 17.01 18.22 -14.26
C GLU A 338 15.61 18.40 -13.63
N ASP A 339 14.53 18.09 -14.35
CA ASP A 339 13.15 18.21 -13.89
C ASP A 339 12.63 16.95 -13.14
N HIS A 340 13.38 15.84 -13.12
CA HIS A 340 12.95 14.57 -12.49
C HIS A 340 13.51 14.33 -11.08
N GLU A 341 14.32 15.23 -10.53
CA GLU A 341 14.70 15.25 -9.09
C GLU A 341 13.50 15.46 -8.15
N ILE A 342 12.29 15.55 -8.70
CA ILE A 342 11.03 15.76 -7.98
C ILE A 342 10.12 14.52 -8.05
N ASP A 343 10.39 13.53 -8.92
CA ASP A 343 9.61 12.28 -8.95
C ASP A 343 10.05 11.38 -7.78
N PRO A 344 9.16 11.08 -6.81
CA PRO A 344 9.50 10.25 -5.66
C PRO A 344 9.96 8.83 -6.04
N LEU A 345 9.46 8.26 -7.14
CA LEU A 345 9.86 6.93 -7.63
C LEU A 345 11.29 6.95 -8.18
N PHE A 346 11.66 8.03 -8.86
CA PHE A 346 13.03 8.25 -9.35
C PHE A 346 14.01 8.41 -8.18
N LEU A 347 13.68 9.28 -7.22
CA LEU A 347 14.52 9.52 -6.04
C LEU A 347 14.76 8.24 -5.24
N THR A 348 13.70 7.43 -5.06
CA THR A 348 13.81 6.14 -4.37
C THR A 348 14.74 5.17 -5.12
N ALA A 349 14.60 5.08 -6.45
CA ALA A 349 15.45 4.20 -7.25
C ALA A 349 16.93 4.64 -7.26
N ALA A 350 17.18 5.95 -7.27
CA ALA A 350 18.52 6.52 -7.24
C ALA A 350 19.21 6.31 -5.87
N ASP A 351 18.49 6.52 -4.76
CA ASP A 351 18.99 6.29 -3.41
C ASP A 351 19.36 4.81 -3.19
N GLU A 352 18.48 3.88 -3.57
CA GLU A 352 18.73 2.43 -3.47
C GLU A 352 19.93 1.99 -4.32
N TYR A 353 20.18 2.65 -5.45
CA TYR A 353 21.34 2.40 -6.31
C TYR A 353 22.65 2.86 -5.67
N ASP A 354 22.69 4.08 -5.14
CA ASP A 354 23.88 4.64 -4.50
C ASP A 354 24.26 3.86 -3.22
N GLU A 355 23.26 3.38 -2.48
CA GLU A 355 23.44 2.48 -1.34
C GLU A 355 24.00 1.13 -1.79
N GLY A 356 23.40 0.47 -2.78
CA GLY A 356 23.88 -0.82 -3.30
C GLY A 356 25.32 -0.75 -3.86
N LEU A 357 25.72 0.38 -4.44
CA LEU A 357 27.10 0.61 -4.89
C LEU A 357 28.08 0.74 -3.73
N THR A 358 27.66 1.39 -2.65
CA THR A 358 28.45 1.53 -1.43
C THR A 358 28.67 0.16 -0.79
N GLU A 359 27.63 -0.68 -0.76
CA GLU A 359 27.65 -2.05 -0.28
C GLU A 359 28.57 -2.95 -1.14
N LEU A 360 28.43 -2.94 -2.48
CA LEU A 360 29.33 -3.67 -3.38
C LEU A 360 30.82 -3.29 -3.20
N ARG A 361 31.10 -2.00 -3.00
CA ARG A 361 32.48 -1.50 -2.76
C ARG A 361 32.98 -1.84 -1.36
N GLY A 362 32.06 -2.02 -0.41
CA GLY A 362 32.33 -2.46 0.96
C GLY A 362 32.59 -3.97 1.08
N GLY A 363 32.19 -4.75 0.06
CA GLY A 363 32.24 -6.21 0.08
C GLY A 363 30.91 -6.87 0.47
N ASP A 364 29.86 -6.08 0.70
CA ASP A 364 28.50 -6.50 1.05
C ASP A 364 27.71 -6.83 -0.23
N VAL A 365 28.15 -7.90 -0.91
CA VAL A 365 27.64 -8.29 -2.24
C VAL A 365 26.16 -8.67 -2.19
N ASP A 366 25.72 -9.35 -1.13
CA ASP A 366 24.36 -9.87 -1.04
C ASP A 366 23.32 -8.76 -0.87
N GLU A 367 23.59 -7.80 0.02
CA GLU A 367 22.75 -6.63 0.28
C GLU A 367 22.61 -5.78 -0.99
N ALA A 368 23.72 -5.55 -1.69
CA ALA A 368 23.70 -4.79 -2.93
C ALA A 368 22.85 -5.47 -4.01
N LEU A 369 22.94 -6.80 -4.12
CA LEU A 369 22.16 -7.56 -5.09
C LEU A 369 20.67 -7.57 -4.74
N ASP A 370 20.29 -7.61 -3.45
CA ASP A 370 18.88 -7.55 -3.04
C ASP A 370 18.23 -6.22 -3.46
N ARG A 371 18.97 -5.11 -3.35
CA ARG A 371 18.51 -3.80 -3.82
C ARG A 371 18.34 -3.75 -5.33
N PHE A 372 19.30 -4.28 -6.09
CA PHE A 372 19.18 -4.34 -7.56
C PHE A 372 17.99 -5.20 -8.02
N ILE A 373 17.75 -6.32 -7.34
CA ILE A 373 16.63 -7.23 -7.58
C ILE A 373 15.29 -6.55 -7.20
N GLY A 374 15.24 -5.83 -6.08
CA GLY A 374 14.06 -5.09 -5.63
C GLY A 374 13.65 -3.96 -6.57
N ASN A 375 14.61 -3.37 -7.29
CA ASN A 375 14.36 -2.25 -8.19
C ASN A 375 13.81 -2.61 -9.58
N ARG A 376 13.69 -3.91 -9.93
CA ARG A 376 13.21 -4.37 -11.26
C ARG A 376 11.89 -3.72 -11.68
N CYS A 377 10.91 -3.67 -10.78
CA CYS A 377 9.60 -3.10 -11.09
C CYS A 377 9.63 -1.57 -11.25
N VAL A 378 10.44 -0.88 -10.44
CA VAL A 378 10.58 0.59 -10.51
C VAL A 378 11.23 0.99 -11.82
N VAL A 379 12.25 0.26 -12.28
CA VAL A 379 12.94 0.51 -13.56
C VAL A 379 11.98 0.36 -14.76
N VAL A 380 11.12 -0.67 -14.77
CA VAL A 380 10.13 -0.84 -15.86
C VAL A 380 9.08 0.26 -15.83
N ARG A 381 8.60 0.66 -14.65
CA ARG A 381 7.61 1.74 -14.51
C ARG A 381 8.16 3.08 -14.97
N LEU A 382 9.40 3.42 -14.58
CA LEU A 382 10.07 4.62 -15.06
C LEU A 382 10.23 4.57 -16.59
N TYR A 383 10.67 3.45 -17.16
CA TYR A 383 10.77 3.29 -18.62
C TYR A 383 9.41 3.52 -19.31
N ASN A 384 8.36 2.84 -18.84
CA ASN A 384 7.03 2.95 -19.43
C ASN A 384 6.42 4.35 -19.31
N GLN A 385 6.70 5.06 -18.23
CA GLN A 385 6.16 6.38 -17.94
C GLN A 385 6.78 7.47 -18.82
N TYR A 386 8.07 7.34 -19.14
CA TYR A 386 8.86 8.45 -19.67
C TYR A 386 9.55 8.18 -21.01
N TRP A 387 9.82 6.91 -21.35
CA TRP A 387 10.55 6.52 -22.56
C TRP A 387 9.74 5.67 -23.53
N ALA A 388 8.71 4.96 -23.06
CA ALA A 388 7.91 4.14 -23.95
C ALA A 388 7.07 5.01 -24.91
N ASP A 389 7.19 4.73 -26.21
CA ASP A 389 6.34 5.28 -27.25
C ASP A 389 5.53 4.14 -27.90
N PRO A 390 4.22 4.02 -27.61
CA PRO A 390 3.36 3.01 -28.21
C PRO A 390 3.28 3.08 -29.75
N ALA A 391 3.66 4.21 -30.35
CA ALA A 391 3.62 4.40 -31.80
C ALA A 391 4.83 3.82 -32.53
N THR A 392 5.88 3.38 -31.82
CA THR A 392 7.09 2.81 -32.41
C THR A 392 7.38 1.43 -31.83
N GLU A 393 7.72 0.47 -32.69
CA GLU A 393 8.04 -0.89 -32.25
C GLU A 393 9.34 -0.94 -31.42
N GLU A 394 10.26 -0.02 -31.72
CA GLU A 394 11.59 0.11 -31.11
C GLU A 394 11.52 0.66 -29.67
N LEU A 395 10.52 1.49 -29.33
CA LEU A 395 10.29 2.04 -27.98
C LEU A 395 8.97 1.56 -27.36
N ALA A 396 8.40 0.47 -27.84
CA ALA A 396 7.14 -0.06 -27.31
C ALA A 396 7.19 -0.30 -25.78
N VAL A 397 6.04 -0.15 -25.14
CA VAL A 397 5.84 -0.43 -23.72
C VAL A 397 6.40 -1.80 -23.34
N ILE A 398 7.15 -1.86 -22.25
CA ILE A 398 7.62 -3.11 -21.66
C ILE A 398 6.51 -3.67 -20.78
N ASN A 399 6.21 -4.95 -20.97
CA ASN A 399 5.24 -5.62 -20.10
C ASN A 399 5.77 -5.66 -18.66
N GLU A 400 5.07 -4.99 -17.74
CA GLU A 400 5.44 -4.94 -16.31
C GLU A 400 5.27 -6.30 -15.62
N ALA A 401 4.39 -7.15 -16.14
CA ALA A 401 4.01 -8.42 -15.53
C ALA A 401 5.20 -9.28 -15.06
N PRO A 402 6.25 -9.54 -15.86
CA PRO A 402 7.34 -10.45 -15.47
C PRO A 402 8.26 -9.86 -14.39
N TYR A 403 8.32 -8.53 -14.27
CA TYR A 403 9.31 -7.81 -13.46
C TYR A 403 8.71 -7.21 -12.20
N CYS A 404 7.40 -7.03 -12.18
CA CYS A 404 6.60 -6.67 -11.02
C CYS A 404 5.92 -7.95 -10.48
N THR A 405 6.72 -8.99 -10.20
CA THR A 405 6.25 -10.26 -9.63
C THR A 405 6.50 -10.31 -8.13
N CYS A 406 5.57 -10.92 -7.41
CA CYS A 406 5.78 -11.36 -6.04
C CYS A 406 6.45 -12.74 -5.99
N ASP A 407 6.90 -13.19 -4.81
CA ASP A 407 7.60 -14.46 -4.58
C ASP A 407 6.90 -15.72 -5.14
N ASP A 408 5.61 -15.64 -5.49
CA ASP A 408 4.82 -16.72 -6.10
C ASP A 408 4.71 -16.65 -7.64
N GLY A 409 5.38 -15.69 -8.29
CA GLY A 409 5.36 -15.50 -9.74
C GLY A 409 4.11 -14.79 -10.28
N THR A 410 3.26 -14.21 -9.42
CA THR A 410 2.12 -13.41 -9.86
C THR A 410 2.47 -11.93 -10.04
N THR A 411 1.92 -11.31 -11.08
CA THR A 411 1.98 -9.84 -11.28
C THR A 411 1.31 -9.12 -10.13
N VAL A 412 1.94 -8.07 -9.60
CA VAL A 412 1.28 -7.16 -8.65
C VAL A 412 0.01 -6.63 -9.31
N ASN A 413 -1.15 -6.97 -8.74
CA ASN A 413 -2.44 -6.58 -9.28
C ASN A 413 -2.67 -5.06 -9.13
N ALA A 414 -3.76 -4.53 -9.69
CA ALA A 414 -4.05 -3.09 -9.59
C ALA A 414 -4.16 -2.57 -8.14
N CYS A 415 -4.18 -3.44 -7.12
CA CYS A 415 -4.26 -3.13 -5.69
C CYS A 415 -2.88 -3.17 -5.00
N GLY A 416 -1.78 -3.47 -5.70
CA GLY A 416 -0.47 -3.58 -5.07
C GLY A 416 -0.20 -4.92 -4.38
N LYS A 417 -1.02 -5.96 -4.64
CA LYS A 417 -0.93 -7.27 -3.98
C LYS A 417 -0.73 -8.41 -4.97
N CYS A 418 -0.22 -9.51 -4.45
CA CYS A 418 0.09 -10.74 -5.18
C CYS A 418 -1.14 -11.63 -5.24
N SER A 419 -1.38 -12.28 -6.39
CA SER A 419 -2.34 -13.36 -6.61
C SER A 419 -3.85 -13.08 -6.45
N GLU A 420 -4.30 -12.03 -5.78
CA GLU A 420 -5.73 -11.69 -5.71
C GLU A 420 -6.23 -11.05 -7.03
N ALA A 421 -7.45 -11.37 -7.49
CA ALA A 421 -8.07 -10.60 -8.57
C ALA A 421 -8.41 -9.19 -8.04
N CYS A 422 -7.72 -8.15 -8.50
CA CYS A 422 -8.02 -6.76 -8.16
C CYS A 422 -8.83 -6.11 -9.28
N ASP A 423 -10.06 -5.74 -8.95
CA ASP A 423 -10.98 -4.96 -9.76
C ASP A 423 -10.89 -3.47 -9.37
N GLN A 424 -11.33 -2.59 -10.27
CA GLN A 424 -11.43 -1.15 -9.99
C GLN A 424 -12.81 -0.61 -10.37
N VAL A 425 -13.28 0.38 -9.61
CA VAL A 425 -14.43 1.21 -10.01
C VAL A 425 -13.96 2.66 -10.04
N ARG A 426 -14.23 3.36 -11.15
CA ARG A 426 -13.82 4.73 -11.39
C ARG A 426 -15.05 5.62 -11.52
N TRP A 427 -15.01 6.78 -10.88
CA TRP A 427 -16.04 7.80 -10.89
C TRP A 427 -15.42 9.06 -11.48
N GLU A 428 -15.95 9.55 -12.60
CA GLU A 428 -15.40 10.73 -13.29
C GLU A 428 -16.43 11.53 -14.08
N THR A 429 -17.68 11.07 -14.15
CA THR A 429 -18.75 11.74 -14.89
C THR A 429 -19.85 12.23 -13.96
N GLU A 430 -20.61 13.24 -14.39
CA GLU A 430 -21.82 13.70 -13.68
C GLU A 430 -22.76 12.53 -13.30
N ALA A 431 -22.89 11.51 -14.16
CA ALA A 431 -23.71 10.33 -13.88
C ALA A 431 -23.13 9.47 -12.75
N ASP A 432 -21.80 9.26 -12.73
CA ASP A 432 -21.12 8.51 -11.66
C ASP A 432 -21.27 9.20 -10.30
N TRP A 433 -21.16 10.53 -10.29
CA TRP A 433 -21.27 11.32 -9.07
C TRP A 433 -22.69 11.29 -8.52
N ASN A 434 -23.70 11.42 -9.39
CA ASN A 434 -25.11 11.41 -8.98
C ASN A 434 -25.61 10.05 -8.45
N GLU A 435 -24.85 8.97 -8.60
CA GLU A 435 -25.12 7.70 -7.91
C GLU A 435 -24.70 7.70 -6.43
N ALA A 436 -23.93 8.69 -5.99
CA ALA A 436 -23.54 8.87 -4.60
C ALA A 436 -24.61 9.63 -3.80
N SER A 437 -24.68 9.33 -2.51
CA SER A 437 -25.34 10.19 -1.53
C SER A 437 -24.44 11.37 -1.21
N HIS A 438 -24.98 12.57 -1.23
CA HIS A 438 -24.25 13.82 -0.99
C HIS A 438 -24.78 14.52 0.27
N ASP A 439 -23.88 14.81 1.21
CA ASP A 439 -24.13 15.57 2.44
C ASP A 439 -23.19 16.78 2.55
N GLY A 440 -23.65 17.96 2.16
CA GLY A 440 -22.80 19.16 2.12
C GLY A 440 -21.79 19.15 0.96
N THR A 441 -22.00 18.26 -0.02
CA THR A 441 -21.30 18.24 -1.32
C THR A 441 -22.33 18.35 -2.44
N GLU A 442 -21.96 18.88 -3.61
CA GLU A 442 -22.82 18.92 -4.79
C GLU A 442 -22.02 18.59 -6.05
N VAL A 443 -22.72 18.05 -7.04
CA VAL A 443 -22.15 17.75 -8.37
C VAL A 443 -22.25 19.02 -9.22
N SER A 444 -21.12 19.45 -9.79
CA SER A 444 -21.01 20.62 -10.65
C SER A 444 -20.37 20.20 -11.98
N GLY A 445 -21.18 19.72 -12.92
CA GLY A 445 -20.68 19.08 -14.14
C GLY A 445 -20.03 17.73 -13.82
N ASP A 446 -18.82 17.49 -14.31
CA ASP A 446 -18.06 16.25 -14.08
C ASP A 446 -17.22 16.27 -12.79
N GLU A 447 -17.47 17.24 -11.89
CA GLU A 447 -16.73 17.41 -10.64
C GLU A 447 -17.67 17.42 -9.43
N VAL A 448 -17.16 17.04 -8.26
CA VAL A 448 -17.84 17.18 -6.97
C VAL A 448 -17.18 18.27 -6.16
N THR A 449 -17.96 19.19 -5.61
CA THR A 449 -17.46 20.25 -4.73
C THR A 449 -18.28 20.30 -3.45
N LEU A 450 -17.93 21.21 -2.54
CA LEU A 450 -18.76 21.50 -1.38
C LEU A 450 -20.06 22.16 -1.83
N GLY A 451 -21.17 21.55 -1.46
CA GLY A 451 -22.50 22.00 -1.81
C GLY A 451 -23.21 22.58 -0.61
N GLN A 452 -24.01 23.61 -0.85
CA GLN A 452 -24.80 24.22 0.21
C GLN A 452 -26.27 23.79 0.18
N SER A 453 -26.62 22.83 -0.69
CA SER A 453 -27.99 22.61 -1.18
C SER A 453 -28.56 21.20 -0.96
N SER A 454 -27.75 20.15 -0.75
CA SER A 454 -28.22 18.78 -0.50
C SER A 454 -27.53 18.12 0.70
N TRP A 455 -28.33 17.51 1.56
CA TRP A 455 -27.87 16.64 2.64
C TRP A 455 -28.89 15.55 2.92
N GLU A 456 -28.50 14.28 2.99
CA GLU A 456 -29.42 13.19 3.36
C GLU A 456 -29.50 13.03 4.88
N LEU A 457 -30.27 13.91 5.52
CA LEU A 457 -30.68 13.75 6.91
C LEU A 457 -32.17 14.03 7.03
N PRO A 458 -33.02 13.00 6.85
CA PRO A 458 -34.46 13.17 6.86
C PRO A 458 -35.00 13.29 8.28
N PHE A 459 -34.40 14.14 9.11
CA PHE A 459 -34.74 14.27 10.52
C PHE A 459 -34.88 15.72 10.97
N LEU A 460 -35.91 15.95 11.78
CA LEU A 460 -36.14 17.18 12.51
C LEU A 460 -36.27 16.87 14.00
N TRP A 461 -35.69 17.75 14.83
CA TRP A 461 -35.73 17.62 16.28
C TRP A 461 -36.47 18.78 16.95
N ALA A 462 -37.49 18.47 17.75
CA ALA A 462 -38.28 19.47 18.46
C ALA A 462 -38.10 19.35 19.98
N ALA A 463 -37.64 20.42 20.63
CA ALA A 463 -37.51 20.51 22.08
C ALA A 463 -38.86 20.92 22.71
N ASN A 464 -39.51 19.99 23.39
CA ASN A 464 -40.85 20.15 23.95
C ASN A 464 -40.76 20.66 25.39
N SER A 465 -40.68 21.98 25.53
CA SER A 465 -40.56 22.64 26.83
C SER A 465 -41.69 22.30 27.80
N GLY A 466 -42.91 22.05 27.30
CA GLY A 466 -44.09 21.81 28.12
C GLY A 466 -44.17 20.42 28.76
N GLU A 467 -43.56 19.42 28.14
CA GLU A 467 -43.56 18.03 28.65
C GLU A 467 -42.18 17.56 29.09
N ASN A 468 -41.17 18.42 28.97
CA ASN A 468 -39.78 18.12 29.27
C ASN A 468 -39.21 16.96 28.45
N THR A 469 -39.49 16.97 27.14
CA THR A 469 -39.01 15.94 26.21
C THR A 469 -38.41 16.55 24.94
N VAL A 470 -37.88 15.70 24.07
CA VAL A 470 -37.40 16.05 22.73
C VAL A 470 -38.02 15.05 21.74
N SER A 471 -38.67 15.54 20.70
CA SER A 471 -39.25 14.70 19.62
C SER A 471 -38.28 14.60 18.45
N LYS A 472 -38.13 13.39 17.89
CA LYS A 472 -37.47 13.12 16.61
C LYS A 472 -38.54 12.86 15.55
N ILE A 473 -38.53 13.62 14.46
CA ILE A 473 -39.48 13.53 13.35
C ILE A 473 -38.72 13.09 12.10
N ASN A 474 -39.25 12.12 11.34
CA ASN A 474 -38.79 11.85 9.98
C ASN A 474 -39.37 12.93 9.04
N THR A 475 -38.53 13.64 8.28
CA THR A 475 -38.97 14.76 7.43
C THR A 475 -39.62 14.30 6.12
N ASP A 476 -39.41 13.08 5.65
CA ASP A 476 -40.04 12.56 4.44
C ASP A 476 -41.54 12.35 4.64
N ASP A 477 -41.89 11.62 5.71
CA ASP A 477 -43.26 11.21 5.99
C ASP A 477 -43.90 11.96 7.17
N GLY A 478 -43.14 12.78 7.91
CA GLY A 478 -43.64 13.56 9.04
C GLY A 478 -44.03 12.74 10.27
N LYS A 479 -43.62 11.47 10.36
CA LYS A 479 -43.87 10.63 11.53
C LYS A 479 -42.94 10.99 12.68
N GLU A 480 -43.47 10.97 13.90
CA GLU A 480 -42.65 11.05 15.11
C GLU A 480 -42.04 9.69 15.43
N MET A 481 -40.73 9.56 15.24
CA MET A 481 -39.99 8.31 15.35
C MET A 481 -39.67 7.94 16.80
N GLY A 482 -39.56 8.94 17.67
CA GLY A 482 -39.21 8.77 19.08
C GLY A 482 -39.37 10.07 19.86
N ARG A 483 -39.64 9.94 21.17
CA ARG A 483 -39.73 11.08 22.09
C ARG A 483 -38.97 10.79 23.38
N TYR A 484 -37.94 11.58 23.62
CA TYR A 484 -36.95 11.33 24.65
C TYR A 484 -37.20 12.21 25.87
N ARG A 485 -37.35 11.61 27.05
CA ARG A 485 -37.47 12.39 28.30
C ARG A 485 -36.12 12.99 28.67
N MET A 486 -36.11 14.27 29.02
CA MET A 486 -34.88 14.92 29.45
C MET A 486 -34.30 14.26 30.72
N PRO A 487 -32.97 14.19 30.86
CA PRO A 487 -32.30 13.66 32.04
C PRO A 487 -32.70 14.35 33.35
N SER A 488 -32.52 13.66 34.48
CA SER A 488 -32.85 14.20 35.80
C SER A 488 -32.11 15.52 36.07
N GLY A 489 -32.82 16.50 36.63
CA GLY A 489 -32.28 17.84 36.88
C GLY A 489 -32.15 18.73 35.65
N CYS A 490 -32.50 18.24 34.45
CA CYS A 490 -32.55 19.01 33.22
C CYS A 490 -34.01 19.26 32.86
N SER A 491 -34.42 20.52 32.86
CA SER A 491 -35.81 20.89 32.59
C SER A 491 -35.95 22.01 31.56
N SER A 492 -37.13 22.10 30.94
CA SER A 492 -37.43 23.14 29.95
C SER A 492 -36.46 23.16 28.75
N PRO A 493 -36.33 22.05 28.00
CA PRO A 493 -35.52 22.00 26.78
C PRO A 493 -36.04 23.04 25.80
N SER A 494 -35.14 23.74 25.13
CA SER A 494 -35.52 24.88 24.31
C SER A 494 -34.73 25.04 23.03
N ARG A 495 -33.44 24.72 23.03
CA ARG A 495 -32.61 24.87 21.84
C ARG A 495 -32.19 23.53 21.33
N THR A 496 -32.11 23.46 20.02
CA THR A 496 -31.49 22.37 19.28
C THR A 496 -30.37 22.93 18.42
N ALA A 497 -29.34 22.13 18.22
CA ALA A 497 -28.44 22.19 17.08
C ALA A 497 -28.22 20.74 16.66
N VAL A 498 -28.24 20.44 15.37
CA VAL A 498 -28.05 19.09 14.86
C VAL A 498 -26.65 18.99 14.30
N ASP A 499 -25.94 17.96 14.71
CA ASP A 499 -24.51 17.78 14.44
C ASP A 499 -24.26 17.17 13.04
N VAL A 500 -22.99 16.97 12.70
CA VAL A 500 -22.62 16.43 11.38
C VAL A 500 -23.17 15.04 11.14
N ASP A 501 -23.41 14.25 12.20
CA ASP A 501 -23.94 12.90 12.10
C ASP A 501 -25.48 12.87 12.24
N GLY A 502 -26.14 14.02 12.38
CA GLY A 502 -27.60 14.14 12.55
C GLY A 502 -28.09 14.04 14.00
N ASN A 503 -27.19 13.88 14.96
CA ASN A 503 -27.52 13.84 16.39
C ASN A 503 -27.95 15.22 16.87
N VAL A 504 -28.92 15.28 17.78
CA VAL A 504 -29.34 16.57 18.34
C VAL A 504 -28.62 16.90 19.62
N ILE A 505 -28.16 18.13 19.69
CA ILE A 505 -27.69 18.80 20.90
C ILE A 505 -28.80 19.69 21.44
N VAL A 506 -29.20 19.46 22.68
CA VAL A 506 -30.33 20.14 23.31
C VAL A 506 -29.90 20.97 24.51
N GLY A 507 -30.15 22.28 24.44
CA GLY A 507 -29.95 23.22 25.54
C GLY A 507 -31.19 23.34 26.44
N ALA A 508 -31.00 23.08 27.73
CA ALA A 508 -32.05 23.16 28.75
C ALA A 508 -31.96 24.44 29.60
N ARG A 509 -33.10 25.13 29.75
CA ARG A 509 -33.19 26.37 30.54
C ARG A 509 -33.19 26.13 32.04
N GLY A 510 -33.67 24.97 32.47
CA GLY A 510 -33.62 24.52 33.85
C GLY A 510 -32.44 23.58 34.05
N GLY A 511 -31.61 23.88 35.04
CA GLY A 511 -30.42 23.09 35.38
C GLY A 511 -29.19 23.37 34.52
N GLY A 512 -29.32 24.16 33.44
CA GLY A 512 -28.20 24.54 32.58
C GLY A 512 -27.56 23.36 31.84
N CYS A 513 -28.33 22.30 31.61
CA CYS A 513 -27.83 21.11 30.94
C CYS A 513 -27.71 21.29 29.44
N VAL A 514 -26.76 20.57 28.86
CA VAL A 514 -26.63 20.33 27.42
C VAL A 514 -26.67 18.81 27.23
N VAL A 515 -27.54 18.33 26.35
CA VAL A 515 -27.78 16.88 26.16
C VAL A 515 -27.56 16.53 24.71
N LYS A 516 -26.81 15.46 24.42
CA LYS A 516 -26.71 14.89 23.08
C LYS A 516 -27.59 13.65 22.98
N ILE A 517 -28.40 13.57 21.93
CA ILE A 517 -29.28 12.43 21.64
C ILE A 517 -28.94 11.92 20.25
N ALA A 518 -28.64 10.63 20.17
CA ALA A 518 -28.28 9.95 18.95
C ALA A 518 -29.44 9.95 17.95
N VAL A 519 -29.12 10.10 16.66
CA VAL A 519 -30.10 9.95 15.60
C VAL A 519 -30.30 8.48 15.25
N ASN A 520 -29.24 7.67 15.18
CA ASN A 520 -29.34 6.26 14.85
C ASN A 520 -29.15 5.38 16.09
N GLU A 521 -29.86 4.26 16.15
CA GLU A 521 -29.73 3.31 17.26
C GLU A 521 -28.32 2.68 17.33
N GLY A 522 -27.65 2.52 16.18
CA GLY A 522 -26.28 1.99 16.11
C GLY A 522 -25.22 2.87 16.79
N ASP A 523 -25.50 4.17 16.97
CA ASP A 523 -24.60 5.10 17.66
C ASP A 523 -24.84 5.12 19.19
N CYS A 524 -25.89 4.43 19.66
CA CYS A 524 -26.24 4.36 21.06
C CYS A 524 -25.37 3.34 21.79
N THR A 525 -25.15 3.56 23.09
CA THR A 525 -24.39 2.62 23.92
C THR A 525 -25.35 1.78 24.77
N ASP A 526 -25.31 0.45 24.62
CA ASP A 526 -25.99 -0.48 25.53
C ASP A 526 -25.38 -0.36 26.94
N ARG A 527 -25.95 0.55 27.72
CA ARG A 527 -25.43 0.97 29.02
C ARG A 527 -25.65 -0.09 30.08
N ASN A 528 -26.67 -0.92 29.90
CA ASN A 528 -27.03 -1.95 30.86
C ASN A 528 -26.55 -3.36 30.45
N SER A 529 -25.92 -3.48 29.28
CA SER A 529 -25.29 -4.69 28.76
C SER A 529 -26.26 -5.87 28.65
N ASN A 530 -27.52 -5.61 28.27
CA ASN A 530 -28.51 -6.66 28.07
C ASN A 530 -28.54 -7.21 26.64
N GLY A 531 -27.67 -6.73 25.75
CA GLY A 531 -27.53 -7.17 24.37
C GLY A 531 -28.47 -6.49 23.39
N ARG A 532 -29.12 -5.38 23.76
CA ARG A 532 -29.96 -4.56 22.86
C ARG A 532 -29.96 -3.09 23.29
N ILE A 533 -30.30 -2.18 22.36
CA ILE A 533 -30.46 -0.76 22.67
C ILE A 533 -31.87 -0.48 23.20
N ASP A 534 -31.98 -0.14 24.48
CA ASP A 534 -33.21 0.32 25.10
C ASP A 534 -33.41 1.83 24.84
N THR A 535 -34.24 2.16 23.85
CA THR A 535 -34.55 3.55 23.45
C THR A 535 -36.04 3.77 23.19
N SER A 536 -36.51 5.01 23.40
CA SER A 536 -37.88 5.44 23.14
C SER A 536 -38.18 5.49 21.64
N ARG A 537 -39.21 4.76 21.17
CA ARG A 537 -39.51 4.58 19.74
C ARG A 537 -41.01 4.41 19.50
N ASP A 538 -41.46 4.68 18.27
CA ASP A 538 -42.82 4.40 17.80
C ASP A 538 -43.01 2.89 17.63
N VAL A 539 -43.54 2.21 18.65
CA VAL A 539 -43.61 0.74 18.67
C VAL A 539 -44.80 0.20 17.86
N ASP A 540 -45.82 1.03 17.64
CA ASP A 540 -47.02 0.66 16.88
C ASP A 540 -47.04 1.25 15.45
N ASN A 541 -46.00 2.03 15.09
CA ASN A 541 -45.78 2.65 13.78
C ASN A 541 -46.95 3.55 13.34
N ASN A 542 -47.65 4.17 14.31
CA ASN A 542 -48.77 5.07 14.03
C ASN A 542 -48.32 6.51 13.69
N GLY A 543 -47.02 6.80 13.81
CA GLY A 543 -46.38 8.09 13.56
C GLY A 543 -46.52 9.12 14.68
N ARG A 544 -46.90 8.70 15.91
CA ARG A 544 -47.09 9.55 17.08
C ARG A 544 -46.62 8.86 18.34
N ILE A 545 -45.79 9.54 19.13
CA ILE A 545 -45.30 8.98 20.39
C ILE A 545 -46.21 9.34 21.55
N THR A 546 -46.61 8.31 22.28
CA THR A 546 -47.42 8.40 23.50
C THR A 546 -46.63 8.04 24.76
N GLY A 547 -47.26 8.16 25.93
CA GLY A 547 -46.63 7.91 27.22
C GLY A 547 -46.01 6.52 27.40
N GLY A 548 -46.62 5.50 26.80
CA GLY A 548 -46.20 4.09 26.91
C GLY A 548 -45.01 3.72 26.02
N GLU A 549 -44.70 4.57 25.05
CA GLU A 549 -43.63 4.39 24.06
C GLU A 549 -42.34 5.13 24.45
N MET A 550 -42.45 5.98 25.47
CA MET A 550 -41.33 6.70 26.04
C MET A 550 -40.76 5.95 27.25
N LEU A 551 -39.43 5.79 27.28
CA LEU A 551 -38.73 5.26 28.43
C LEU A 551 -38.65 6.27 29.58
N ALA A 552 -38.56 5.76 30.81
CA ALA A 552 -38.40 6.61 32.00
C ALA A 552 -37.09 7.43 31.95
N THR A 553 -37.08 8.58 32.62
CA THR A 553 -35.90 9.46 32.66
C THR A 553 -34.64 8.70 33.08
N GLY A 554 -33.57 8.85 32.28
CA GLY A 554 -32.28 8.20 32.53
C GLY A 554 -32.18 6.74 32.09
N ARG A 555 -33.25 6.16 31.53
CA ARG A 555 -33.24 4.80 30.98
C ARG A 555 -32.93 4.75 29.49
N ASP A 556 -33.06 5.86 28.79
CA ASP A 556 -32.86 5.93 27.35
C ASP A 556 -31.36 5.85 27.02
N GLU A 557 -30.98 4.85 26.23
CA GLU A 557 -29.59 4.56 25.87
C GLU A 557 -29.08 5.38 24.69
N CYS A 558 -30.01 5.96 23.91
CA CYS A 558 -29.68 6.88 22.83
C CYS A 558 -29.44 8.32 23.32
N ILE A 559 -29.67 8.61 24.61
CA ILE A 559 -29.07 9.79 25.23
C ILE A 559 -27.58 9.48 25.45
N MET A 560 -26.73 9.97 24.55
CA MET A 560 -25.30 9.68 24.52
C MET A 560 -24.60 10.27 25.75
N TRP A 561 -24.80 11.57 25.99
CA TRP A 561 -24.24 12.25 27.15
C TRP A 561 -25.10 13.42 27.61
N THR A 562 -24.90 13.78 28.88
CA THR A 562 -25.51 14.96 29.52
C THR A 562 -24.42 15.77 30.21
N SER A 563 -24.16 16.96 29.68
CA SER A 563 -23.17 17.88 30.23
C SER A 563 -23.82 18.96 31.09
N ARG A 564 -23.14 19.34 32.17
CA ARG A 564 -23.48 20.50 33.02
C ARG A 564 -22.28 21.44 33.05
N PRO A 565 -22.03 22.16 31.96
CA PRO A 565 -20.77 22.85 31.76
C PRO A 565 -20.61 24.11 32.63
N GLY A 566 -21.61 24.49 33.41
CA GLY A 566 -21.58 25.63 34.34
C GLY A 566 -22.66 26.66 34.02
N GLY A 567 -23.30 27.21 35.05
CA GLY A 567 -24.52 28.02 34.88
C GLY A 567 -25.79 27.19 35.13
N SER A 568 -26.96 27.82 34.99
CA SER A 568 -28.25 27.21 35.31
C SER A 568 -29.27 27.32 34.19
N CYS A 569 -28.91 27.96 33.07
CA CYS A 569 -29.80 28.22 31.95
C CYS A 569 -29.03 28.23 30.63
N ALA A 570 -28.99 27.10 29.93
CA ALA A 570 -28.43 27.00 28.57
C ALA A 570 -29.48 27.53 27.58
N ARG A 571 -29.13 28.56 26.81
CA ARG A 571 -30.08 29.34 26.00
C ARG A 571 -29.75 29.48 24.53
N SER A 572 -28.52 29.17 24.14
CA SER A 572 -28.11 28.97 22.76
C SER A 572 -27.22 27.73 22.68
N VAL A 573 -27.30 27.03 21.56
CA VAL A 573 -26.36 25.98 21.16
C VAL A 573 -26.04 26.18 19.68
N ALA A 574 -24.80 25.95 19.31
CA ALA A 574 -24.32 25.87 17.92
C ALA A 574 -23.19 24.85 17.87
N ILE A 575 -22.83 24.39 16.68
CA ILE A 575 -21.83 23.33 16.47
C ILE A 575 -20.79 23.87 15.51
N ASP A 576 -19.50 23.75 15.83
CA ASP A 576 -18.43 24.18 14.92
C ASP A 576 -18.06 23.08 13.91
N ALA A 577 -17.24 23.41 12.91
CA ALA A 577 -16.83 22.48 11.85
C ALA A 577 -16.04 21.26 12.37
N SER A 578 -15.48 21.33 13.58
CA SER A 578 -14.85 20.20 14.27
C SER A 578 -15.83 19.41 15.15
N ASN A 579 -17.14 19.59 14.90
CA ASN A 579 -18.25 19.00 15.64
C ASN A 579 -18.33 19.40 17.12
N ASN A 580 -17.56 20.38 17.60
CA ASN A 580 -17.63 20.79 19.00
C ASN A 580 -18.89 21.60 19.27
N VAL A 581 -19.45 21.39 20.46
CA VAL A 581 -20.68 22.04 20.87
C VAL A 581 -20.40 23.34 21.59
N TRP A 582 -20.95 24.44 21.09
CA TRP A 582 -20.89 25.75 21.71
C TRP A 582 -22.19 26.06 22.44
N ALA A 583 -22.17 25.93 23.77
CA ALA A 583 -23.34 26.13 24.61
C ALA A 583 -23.30 27.48 25.34
N GLY A 584 -24.24 28.37 25.00
CA GLY A 584 -24.37 29.68 25.61
C GLY A 584 -25.18 29.64 26.91
N MET A 585 -24.51 29.99 28.00
CA MET A 585 -25.06 30.01 29.35
C MET A 585 -25.59 31.40 29.68
N TRP A 586 -26.92 31.54 29.62
CA TRP A 586 -27.64 32.81 29.80
C TRP A 586 -27.18 33.55 31.05
N ASN A 587 -27.23 32.90 32.20
CA ASN A 587 -27.00 33.53 33.50
C ASN A 587 -25.51 33.80 33.79
N ARG A 588 -24.61 33.16 33.06
CA ARG A 588 -23.15 33.37 33.19
C ARG A 588 -22.58 34.32 32.14
N GLN A 589 -23.36 34.67 31.10
CA GLN A 589 -22.91 35.53 30.00
C GLN A 589 -21.67 34.98 29.29
N GLN A 590 -21.63 33.65 29.14
CA GLN A 590 -20.47 32.91 28.64
C GLN A 590 -20.94 31.80 27.70
N TYR A 591 -20.06 31.43 26.77
CA TYR A 591 -20.14 30.18 26.05
C TYR A 591 -19.19 29.16 26.68
N HIS A 592 -19.62 27.90 26.71
CA HIS A 592 -18.74 26.76 26.95
C HIS A 592 -18.63 25.96 25.66
N LYS A 593 -17.39 25.74 25.21
CA LYS A 593 -17.08 24.79 24.13
C LYS A 593 -17.00 23.40 24.75
N LEU A 594 -17.73 22.44 24.22
CA LEU A 594 -17.81 21.06 24.72
C LEU A 594 -17.35 20.10 23.64
N ALA A 595 -16.65 19.05 24.06
CA ALA A 595 -16.20 18.02 23.16
C ALA A 595 -17.39 17.18 22.64
N PRO A 596 -17.41 16.81 21.35
CA PRO A 596 -18.52 16.05 20.75
C PRO A 596 -18.71 14.66 21.38
N GLU A 597 -17.63 14.03 21.82
CA GLU A 597 -17.59 12.64 22.26
C GLU A 597 -18.26 12.40 23.61
N ASP A 598 -18.04 13.30 24.58
CA ASP A 598 -18.44 13.10 25.97
C ASP A 598 -19.04 14.35 26.63
N GLY A 599 -19.13 15.46 25.90
CA GLY A 599 -19.65 16.73 26.41
C GLY A 599 -18.76 17.40 27.46
N ARG A 600 -17.49 16.98 27.63
CA ARG A 600 -16.55 17.63 28.56
C ARG A 600 -16.25 19.05 28.09
N ARG A 601 -16.04 19.96 29.04
CA ARG A 601 -15.77 21.37 28.72
C ARG A 601 -14.32 21.57 28.26
N LEU A 602 -14.18 22.03 27.01
CA LEU A 602 -12.91 22.35 26.36
C LEU A 602 -12.47 23.80 26.63
N ALA A 603 -13.41 24.74 26.55
CA ALA A 603 -13.11 26.16 26.72
C ALA A 603 -14.29 26.93 27.33
N THR A 604 -14.00 28.12 27.84
CA THR A 604 -15.00 29.08 28.29
C THR A 604 -14.68 30.45 27.72
N VAL A 605 -15.66 31.07 27.07
CA VAL A 605 -15.48 32.36 26.38
C VAL A 605 -16.55 33.35 26.84
N SER A 606 -16.17 34.59 27.12
CA SER A 606 -17.14 35.64 27.44
C SER A 606 -18.00 35.96 26.22
N ALA A 607 -19.32 35.91 26.37
CA ALA A 607 -20.23 36.29 25.31
C ALA A 607 -20.37 37.82 25.18
N GLY A 608 -20.04 38.59 26.21
CA GLY A 608 -20.27 40.05 26.24
C GLY A 608 -21.72 40.46 26.52
N GLY A 609 -22.58 39.51 26.90
CA GLY A 609 -23.98 39.68 27.27
C GLY A 609 -24.63 38.31 27.50
N ASN A 610 -25.94 38.23 27.71
CA ASN A 610 -26.65 36.97 27.95
C ASN A 610 -26.99 36.25 26.61
N PRO A 611 -26.33 35.13 26.26
CA PRO A 611 -26.53 34.44 24.98
C PRO A 611 -27.96 33.96 24.79
N TYR A 612 -28.54 34.20 23.61
CA TYR A 612 -29.92 33.78 23.30
C TYR A 612 -30.06 33.07 21.96
N GLY A 613 -29.40 33.57 20.92
CA GLY A 613 -29.22 32.89 19.64
C GLY A 613 -27.74 32.74 19.34
N ALA A 614 -27.39 31.65 18.67
CA ALA A 614 -26.05 31.41 18.14
C ALA A 614 -26.17 30.84 16.72
N VAL A 615 -25.27 31.25 15.85
CA VAL A 615 -25.02 30.64 14.55
C VAL A 615 -23.50 30.70 14.31
N ILE A 616 -22.94 29.70 13.65
CA ILE A 616 -21.52 29.68 13.30
C ILE A 616 -21.42 29.82 11.78
N ASP A 617 -20.48 30.64 11.33
CA ASP A 617 -20.17 30.92 9.94
C ASP A 617 -18.67 30.68 9.75
N GLY A 618 -18.31 29.56 9.13
CA GLY A 618 -16.96 29.00 9.16
C GLY A 618 -16.41 28.91 10.59
N ASN A 619 -15.39 29.72 10.90
CA ASN A 619 -14.78 29.78 12.24
C ASN A 619 -15.31 30.90 13.15
N ILE A 620 -16.43 31.53 12.79
CA ILE A 620 -17.00 32.67 13.51
C ILE A 620 -18.32 32.28 14.14
N LEU A 621 -18.38 32.23 15.47
CA LEU A 621 -19.63 32.20 16.21
C LEU A 621 -20.18 33.62 16.35
N TRP A 622 -21.37 33.84 15.79
CA TRP A 622 -22.19 35.02 16.02
C TRP A 622 -23.20 34.76 17.14
N SER A 623 -23.16 35.59 18.18
CA SER A 623 -24.07 35.48 19.32
C SER A 623 -24.96 36.70 19.45
N SER A 624 -26.29 36.49 19.38
CA SER A 624 -27.26 37.50 19.78
C SER A 624 -27.48 37.44 21.29
N ASN A 625 -26.99 38.44 21.99
CA ASN A 625 -27.08 38.52 23.44
C ASN A 625 -28.29 39.38 23.85
N ARG A 626 -29.40 38.71 24.18
CA ARG A 626 -30.66 39.39 24.50
C ARG A 626 -30.57 40.24 25.76
N GLY A 627 -29.91 39.73 26.80
CA GLY A 627 -29.51 40.57 27.93
C GLY A 627 -28.19 41.27 27.60
N GLY A 628 -28.13 42.59 27.76
CA GLY A 628 -27.04 43.43 27.27
C GLY A 628 -27.28 44.06 25.90
N GLY A 629 -28.12 43.44 25.05
CA GLY A 629 -28.51 43.99 23.75
C GLY A 629 -27.36 44.11 22.76
N THR A 630 -26.52 43.08 22.69
CA THR A 630 -25.28 43.09 21.89
C THR A 630 -25.21 41.92 20.91
N LEU A 631 -24.57 42.14 19.76
CA LEU A 631 -24.09 41.10 18.86
C LEU A 631 -22.61 40.87 19.16
N ALA A 632 -22.23 39.64 19.49
CA ALA A 632 -20.84 39.27 19.70
C ALA A 632 -20.31 38.42 18.55
N ARG A 633 -19.04 38.64 18.20
CA ARG A 633 -18.25 37.80 17.29
C ARG A 633 -17.22 37.04 18.12
N ILE A 634 -17.22 35.73 18.03
CA ILE A 634 -16.29 34.84 18.72
C ILE A 634 -15.60 33.97 17.67
N ASN A 635 -14.27 33.92 17.68
CA ASN A 635 -13.53 32.99 16.84
C ASN A 635 -13.44 31.64 17.56
N VAL A 636 -13.89 30.58 16.89
CA VAL A 636 -14.07 29.24 17.49
C VAL A 636 -12.76 28.44 17.61
N ASP A 637 -11.74 28.83 16.84
CA ASP A 637 -10.41 28.19 16.84
C ASP A 637 -9.58 28.71 18.02
N THR A 638 -9.51 30.03 18.15
CA THR A 638 -8.75 30.73 19.20
C THR A 638 -9.50 30.82 20.53
N ASN A 639 -10.80 30.52 20.56
CA ASN A 639 -11.68 30.68 21.71
C ASN A 639 -11.72 32.12 22.27
N GLN A 640 -11.68 33.12 21.38
CA GLN A 640 -11.66 34.53 21.75
C GLN A 640 -12.83 35.32 21.17
N ARG A 641 -13.40 36.22 21.97
CA ARG A 641 -14.35 37.22 21.48
C ARG A 641 -13.58 38.33 20.76
N THR A 642 -13.77 38.43 19.46
CA THR A 642 -13.08 39.38 18.57
C THR A 642 -13.91 40.62 18.24
N GLY A 643 -15.21 40.64 18.60
CA GLY A 643 -16.06 41.80 18.36
C GLY A 643 -17.31 41.85 19.23
N LEU A 644 -17.81 43.06 19.47
CA LEU A 644 -19.02 43.33 20.25
C LEU A 644 -19.68 44.63 19.79
N TRP A 645 -20.91 44.54 19.29
CA TRP A 645 -21.68 45.69 18.80
C TRP A 645 -23.02 45.79 19.52
N ARG A 646 -23.54 47.00 19.69
CA ARG A 646 -24.92 47.19 20.17
C ARG A 646 -25.90 46.85 19.05
N ILE A 647 -26.92 46.08 19.38
CA ILE A 647 -28.05 45.82 18.49
C ILE A 647 -29.04 46.99 18.62
N PRO A 648 -29.54 47.56 17.51
CA PRO A 648 -30.44 48.72 17.53
C PRO A 648 -31.69 48.54 18.40
N CYS A 649 -32.15 47.32 18.61
CA CYS A 649 -33.24 47.02 19.55
C CYS A 649 -33.02 45.68 20.27
N SER A 650 -33.31 45.63 21.57
CA SER A 650 -32.83 44.57 22.47
C SER A 650 -33.85 43.46 22.80
N ASN A 651 -34.61 42.97 21.82
CA ASN A 651 -35.57 41.87 22.02
C ASN A 651 -35.44 40.74 20.97
N MET A 652 -34.21 40.29 20.79
CA MET A 652 -33.81 39.27 19.81
C MET A 652 -34.30 37.85 20.14
N TYR A 653 -34.49 37.07 19.07
CA TYR A 653 -34.88 35.66 19.10
C TYR A 653 -33.93 34.81 18.26
N GLY A 654 -34.28 34.50 17.01
CA GLY A 654 -33.46 33.76 16.07
C GLY A 654 -32.35 34.62 15.48
N ILE A 655 -31.28 33.95 15.08
CA ILE A 655 -30.12 34.52 14.39
C ILE A 655 -29.74 33.57 13.25
N SER A 656 -29.33 34.12 12.12
CA SER A 656 -28.76 33.39 10.98
C SER A 656 -27.69 34.26 10.31
N VAL A 657 -26.90 33.68 9.41
CA VAL A 657 -26.06 34.43 8.47
C VAL A 657 -26.60 34.28 7.05
N ASP A 658 -26.25 35.19 6.14
CA ASP A 658 -26.49 35.04 4.71
C ASP A 658 -25.18 34.72 3.96
N PRO A 659 -25.24 34.29 2.68
CA PRO A 659 -24.05 33.91 1.91
C PRO A 659 -23.01 35.03 1.73
N ASP A 660 -23.43 36.30 1.92
CA ASP A 660 -22.54 37.46 1.89
C ASP A 660 -21.88 37.73 3.27
N GLY A 661 -22.05 36.82 4.24
CA GLY A 661 -21.51 36.93 5.60
C GLY A 661 -22.23 37.94 6.49
N ASN A 662 -23.43 38.41 6.12
CA ASN A 662 -24.19 39.33 6.96
C ASN A 662 -25.02 38.58 8.00
N VAL A 663 -25.11 39.16 9.19
CA VAL A 663 -25.86 38.56 10.31
C VAL A 663 -27.29 39.08 10.33
N TRP A 664 -28.25 38.16 10.32
CA TRP A 664 -29.68 38.47 10.41
C TRP A 664 -30.23 38.09 11.78
N ILE A 665 -30.94 39.03 12.41
CA ILE A 665 -31.51 38.88 13.75
C ILE A 665 -33.01 39.21 13.70
N ALA A 666 -33.83 38.30 14.20
CA ALA A 666 -35.25 38.58 14.44
C ALA A 666 -35.47 39.23 15.80
N ASN A 667 -35.99 40.45 15.80
CA ASN A 667 -36.27 41.23 17.00
C ASN A 667 -37.78 41.27 17.27
N SER A 668 -38.30 40.25 17.94
CA SER A 668 -39.72 39.97 18.08
C SER A 668 -40.54 41.17 18.56
N TRP A 669 -40.27 41.66 19.77
CA TRP A 669 -41.06 42.76 20.34
C TRP A 669 -40.56 44.15 19.91
N CYS A 670 -39.58 44.18 19.00
CA CYS A 670 -39.17 45.37 18.28
C CYS A 670 -39.86 45.50 16.92
N TYR A 671 -40.65 44.48 16.52
CA TYR A 671 -41.34 44.43 15.24
C TYR A 671 -40.41 44.64 14.03
N GLN A 672 -39.22 44.04 14.09
CA GLN A 672 -38.25 44.16 12.99
C GLN A 672 -37.32 42.95 12.82
N LEU A 673 -36.88 42.73 11.58
CA LEU A 673 -35.65 42.00 11.26
C LEU A 673 -34.50 43.01 11.19
N SER A 674 -33.32 42.65 11.68
CA SER A 674 -32.11 43.47 11.60
C SER A 674 -30.99 42.71 10.91
N LYS A 675 -30.44 43.31 9.84
CA LYS A 675 -29.25 42.83 9.13
C LYS A 675 -28.04 43.64 9.59
N PHE A 676 -26.97 42.96 9.97
CA PHE A 676 -25.68 43.55 10.30
C PHE A 676 -24.64 43.12 9.29
N ASN A 677 -23.99 44.10 8.65
CA ASN A 677 -22.87 43.84 7.76
C ASN A 677 -21.56 44.00 8.54
N PRO A 678 -20.78 42.92 8.75
CA PRO A 678 -19.57 42.97 9.58
C PRO A 678 -18.44 43.78 8.95
N ASN A 679 -18.38 43.87 7.62
CA ASN A 679 -17.34 44.61 6.89
C ASN A 679 -17.48 46.13 7.06
N THR A 680 -18.71 46.63 7.00
CA THR A 680 -19.04 48.05 7.15
C THR A 680 -19.48 48.43 8.56
N GLN A 681 -19.76 47.43 9.41
CA GLN A 681 -20.32 47.56 10.75
C GLN A 681 -21.65 48.33 10.80
N ARG A 682 -22.46 48.25 9.74
CA ARG A 682 -23.74 48.96 9.61
C ARG A 682 -24.92 48.03 9.81
N TRP A 683 -25.98 48.60 10.38
CA TRP A 683 -27.27 47.95 10.57
C TRP A 683 -28.29 48.42 9.54
N THR A 684 -29.05 47.48 8.99
CA THR A 684 -30.24 47.72 8.17
C THR A 684 -31.43 47.04 8.84
N ASN A 685 -32.54 47.76 9.02
CA ASN A 685 -33.72 47.24 9.72
C ASN A 685 -34.92 47.14 8.78
N PHE A 686 -35.72 46.09 8.95
CA PHE A 686 -36.92 45.80 8.17
C PHE A 686 -38.10 45.65 9.10
N SER A 687 -39.16 46.44 8.88
CA SER A 687 -40.40 46.30 9.65
C SER A 687 -41.04 44.95 9.38
N GLU A 688 -41.24 44.15 10.42
CA GLU A 688 -41.85 42.82 10.35
C GLU A 688 -42.58 42.52 11.66
N PRO A 689 -43.87 42.14 11.66
CA PRO A 689 -44.58 41.87 12.91
C PRO A 689 -44.05 40.64 13.66
N VAL A 690 -43.53 40.84 14.87
CA VAL A 690 -43.12 39.79 15.82
C VAL A 690 -42.33 38.62 15.20
N PRO A 691 -41.21 38.88 14.50
CA PRO A 691 -40.38 37.83 13.92
C PRO A 691 -39.71 37.03 15.03
N ARG A 692 -39.56 35.71 14.87
CA ARG A 692 -38.90 34.83 15.86
C ARG A 692 -37.75 34.02 15.26
N GLY A 693 -37.99 32.80 14.83
CA GLY A 693 -37.00 31.98 14.15
C GLY A 693 -36.65 32.56 12.80
N VAL A 694 -35.39 32.43 12.39
CA VAL A 694 -34.85 32.89 11.11
C VAL A 694 -33.97 31.78 10.57
N ALA A 695 -34.10 31.47 9.28
CA ALA A 695 -33.20 30.62 8.52
C ALA A 695 -32.92 31.31 7.18
N VAL A 696 -31.74 31.09 6.62
CA VAL A 696 -31.34 31.62 5.32
C VAL A 696 -30.86 30.46 4.46
N THR A 697 -31.22 30.45 3.18
CA THR A 697 -30.73 29.47 2.21
C THR A 697 -29.38 29.89 1.64
N SER A 698 -28.69 28.94 1.03
CA SER A 698 -27.48 29.13 0.22
C SER A 698 -27.64 30.17 -0.90
N GLU A 699 -28.83 30.32 -1.45
CA GLU A 699 -29.13 31.30 -2.51
C GLU A 699 -29.38 32.71 -1.96
N GLY A 700 -29.27 32.92 -0.65
CA GLY A 700 -29.54 34.21 -0.02
C GLY A 700 -31.02 34.51 0.11
N ILE A 701 -31.84 33.48 0.36
CA ILE A 701 -33.26 33.65 0.68
C ILE A 701 -33.46 33.49 2.18
N LEU A 702 -33.94 34.54 2.82
CA LEU A 702 -34.26 34.52 4.25
C LEU A 702 -35.72 34.16 4.47
N TYR A 703 -35.95 33.23 5.38
CA TYR A 703 -37.25 32.88 5.94
C TYR A 703 -37.30 33.25 7.42
N ALA A 704 -38.35 33.96 7.84
CA ALA A 704 -38.58 34.26 9.24
C ALA A 704 -40.01 33.95 9.66
N THR A 705 -40.17 33.35 10.84
CA THR A 705 -41.51 33.09 11.40
C THR A 705 -42.13 34.37 11.96
N ASN A 706 -43.40 34.60 11.65
CA ASN A 706 -44.23 35.65 12.22
C ASN A 706 -45.18 35.04 13.24
N TRP A 707 -44.86 35.23 14.52
CA TRP A 707 -45.49 34.50 15.62
C TRP A 707 -46.99 34.78 15.78
N ASN A 708 -47.42 36.03 15.62
CA ASN A 708 -48.83 36.42 15.85
C ASN A 708 -49.73 36.12 14.65
N ASN A 709 -49.19 36.22 13.43
CA ASN A 709 -49.99 36.08 12.23
C ASN A 709 -50.07 34.63 11.72
N SER A 710 -49.36 33.69 12.34
CA SER A 710 -49.21 32.31 11.86
C SER A 710 -48.68 32.25 10.41
N GLN A 711 -47.61 33.00 10.14
CA GLN A 711 -47.01 33.08 8.81
C GLN A 711 -45.51 32.86 8.85
N VAL A 712 -44.93 32.59 7.69
CA VAL A 712 -43.50 32.75 7.41
C VAL A 712 -43.34 33.86 6.40
N VAL A 713 -42.39 34.77 6.61
CA VAL A 713 -42.04 35.82 5.66
C VAL A 713 -40.78 35.47 4.91
N LYS A 714 -40.72 35.84 3.63
CA LYS A 714 -39.63 35.55 2.71
C LYS A 714 -38.97 36.84 2.26
N TYR A 715 -37.64 36.91 2.31
CA TYR A 715 -36.83 38.04 1.87
C TYR A 715 -35.69 37.56 0.97
N ASP A 716 -35.32 38.38 -0.01
CA ASP A 716 -34.07 38.27 -0.74
C ASP A 716 -33.02 39.09 0.03
N THR A 717 -31.95 38.43 0.50
CA THR A 717 -30.96 39.06 1.39
C THR A 717 -30.04 40.02 0.65
N ARG A 718 -29.80 39.80 -0.64
CA ARG A 718 -28.88 40.60 -1.47
C ARG A 718 -29.51 41.92 -1.89
N THR A 719 -30.77 41.87 -2.32
CA THR A 719 -31.57 43.05 -2.72
C THR A 719 -32.31 43.67 -1.54
N ASN A 720 -32.31 43.02 -0.37
CA ASN A 720 -33.04 43.45 0.82
C ASN A 720 -34.57 43.57 0.59
N ARG A 721 -35.11 42.82 -0.38
CA ARG A 721 -36.52 42.92 -0.79
C ARG A 721 -37.37 41.84 -0.12
N LYS A 722 -38.52 42.24 0.44
CA LYS A 722 -39.55 41.29 0.85
C LYS A 722 -40.16 40.62 -0.40
N LEU A 723 -40.13 39.29 -0.44
CA LEU A 723 -40.65 38.49 -1.55
C LEU A 723 -42.08 38.01 -1.31
N GLY A 724 -42.48 37.81 -0.05
CA GLY A 724 -43.85 37.40 0.26
C GLY A 724 -44.07 36.99 1.71
N ASN A 725 -45.32 36.64 2.02
CA ASN A 725 -45.76 36.02 3.27
C ASN A 725 -46.51 34.74 2.94
N TYR A 726 -46.20 33.66 3.66
CA TYR A 726 -46.83 32.36 3.52
C TYR A 726 -47.62 32.04 4.77
N SER A 727 -48.93 31.91 4.63
CA SER A 727 -49.81 31.52 5.72
C SER A 727 -49.60 30.05 6.05
N LEU A 728 -49.44 29.75 7.33
CA LEU A 728 -49.36 28.38 7.81
C LEU A 728 -50.78 27.97 8.26
N PRO A 729 -51.48 27.09 7.52
CA PRO A 729 -52.86 26.73 7.84
C PRO A 729 -52.95 25.96 9.16
N ASN A 730 -54.04 26.16 9.91
CA ASN A 730 -54.37 25.41 11.13
C ASN A 730 -53.27 25.37 12.20
N THR A 731 -52.38 26.36 12.23
CA THR A 731 -51.32 26.48 13.23
C THR A 731 -51.34 27.82 13.96
N ARG A 732 -50.77 27.86 15.16
CA ARG A 732 -50.61 29.04 16.00
C ARG A 732 -49.23 29.10 16.64
N GLY A 733 -48.65 30.30 16.62
CA GLY A 733 -47.37 30.60 17.25
C GLY A 733 -46.18 29.88 16.62
N PRO A 734 -45.93 30.04 15.30
CA PRO A 734 -44.69 29.56 14.69
C PRO A 734 -43.52 30.28 15.34
N ILE A 735 -42.57 29.50 15.87
CA ILE A 735 -41.46 30.01 16.68
C ILE A 735 -40.09 29.81 16.03
N GLY A 736 -39.95 28.74 15.24
CA GLY A 736 -38.74 28.34 14.55
C GLY A 736 -39.01 28.07 13.08
N VAL A 737 -38.00 28.27 12.24
CA VAL A 737 -37.99 27.84 10.84
C VAL A 737 -36.61 27.30 10.50
N SER A 738 -36.54 26.23 9.71
CA SER A 738 -35.29 25.65 9.17
C SER A 738 -35.59 24.98 7.82
N LEU A 739 -34.55 24.70 7.05
CA LEU A 739 -34.64 23.88 5.84
C LEU A 739 -34.52 22.40 6.21
N GLY A 740 -35.34 21.56 5.60
CA GLY A 740 -35.12 20.12 5.52
C GLY A 740 -34.08 19.78 4.48
N ASP A 741 -33.65 18.53 4.51
CA ASP A 741 -32.84 17.85 3.49
C ASP A 741 -33.40 17.93 2.07
N ASP A 742 -34.72 17.82 1.95
CA ASP A 742 -35.43 17.91 0.68
C ASP A 742 -35.64 19.35 0.16
N GLY A 743 -34.94 20.31 0.75
CA GLY A 743 -35.06 21.75 0.45
C GLY A 743 -36.37 22.40 0.90
N ASN A 744 -37.34 21.63 1.42
CA ASN A 744 -38.58 22.19 1.95
C ASN A 744 -38.35 22.81 3.34
N LEU A 745 -39.25 23.69 3.74
CA LEU A 745 -39.13 24.41 5.00
C LEU A 745 -39.97 23.75 6.07
N TRP A 746 -39.43 23.75 7.29
CA TRP A 746 -40.07 23.26 8.48
C TRP A 746 -40.23 24.37 9.50
N THR A 747 -41.42 24.46 10.10
CA THR A 747 -41.70 25.38 11.20
C THR A 747 -42.11 24.64 12.46
N ILE A 748 -41.72 25.15 13.63
CA ILE A 748 -42.15 24.64 14.94
C ILE A 748 -43.22 25.55 15.50
N ASN A 749 -44.36 24.98 15.90
CA ASN A 749 -45.54 25.74 16.29
C ASN A 749 -45.88 25.52 17.76
N TYR A 750 -45.65 26.55 18.56
CA TYR A 750 -45.68 26.46 20.02
C TYR A 750 -47.07 26.15 20.59
N TYR A 751 -48.12 26.75 20.05
CA TYR A 751 -49.48 26.58 20.60
C TYR A 751 -50.24 25.41 19.97
N SER A 752 -49.83 24.97 18.79
CA SER A 752 -50.45 23.85 18.06
C SER A 752 -49.78 22.50 18.33
N TRP A 753 -48.63 22.49 19.02
CA TRP A 753 -47.89 21.27 19.37
C TRP A 753 -47.55 20.40 18.16
N ASN A 754 -47.17 21.05 17.06
CA ASN A 754 -46.81 20.39 15.81
C ASN A 754 -45.64 21.11 15.13
N ALA A 755 -45.03 20.41 14.18
CA ALA A 755 -44.20 21.00 13.13
C ALA A 755 -45.01 21.08 11.83
N THR A 756 -44.72 22.04 10.95
CA THR A 756 -45.37 22.18 9.63
C THR A 756 -44.33 22.22 8.53
N LYS A 757 -44.46 21.33 7.55
CA LYS A 757 -43.68 21.30 6.31
C LYS A 757 -44.37 22.12 5.22
N PHE A 758 -43.62 22.94 4.51
CA PHE A 758 -44.10 23.74 3.39
C PHE A 758 -43.00 23.94 2.34
N SER A 759 -43.38 24.14 1.08
CA SER A 759 -42.42 24.38 0.00
C SER A 759 -41.77 25.75 0.11
N GLN A 760 -40.61 25.93 -0.53
CA GLN A 760 -39.94 27.23 -0.61
C GLN A 760 -40.78 28.33 -1.32
N SER A 761 -41.77 27.91 -2.11
CA SER A 761 -42.76 28.76 -2.78
C SER A 761 -43.98 29.07 -1.90
N GLY A 762 -44.09 28.47 -0.70
CA GLY A 762 -45.15 28.73 0.27
C GLY A 762 -46.33 27.75 0.26
N GLY A 763 -46.22 26.66 -0.49
CA GLY A 763 -47.25 25.61 -0.53
C GLY A 763 -47.22 24.75 0.73
N PHE A 764 -48.34 24.64 1.43
CA PHE A 764 -48.46 23.71 2.56
C PHE A 764 -48.28 22.26 2.10
N ILE A 765 -47.52 21.46 2.84
CA ILE A 765 -47.31 20.04 2.55
C ILE A 765 -47.94 19.16 3.64
N ARG A 766 -47.55 19.32 4.92
CA ARG A 766 -48.12 18.52 6.03
C ARG A 766 -47.85 19.11 7.42
N HIS A 767 -48.56 18.58 8.42
CA HIS A 767 -48.21 18.72 9.83
C HIS A 767 -47.61 17.42 10.37
N ALA A 768 -46.65 17.54 11.29
CA ALA A 768 -46.10 16.45 12.09
C ALA A 768 -46.36 16.72 13.58
N GLY A 769 -46.89 15.75 14.31
CA GLY A 769 -47.13 15.91 15.75
C GLY A 769 -45.83 15.94 16.54
N VAL A 770 -45.73 16.77 17.58
CA VAL A 770 -44.62 16.77 18.54
C VAL A 770 -45.18 16.86 19.96
N GLY A 771 -44.31 16.77 20.98
CA GLY A 771 -44.73 16.99 22.37
C GLY A 771 -45.19 18.42 22.67
N ARG A 772 -45.81 18.62 23.84
CA ARG A 772 -46.47 19.90 24.15
C ARG A 772 -45.51 21.08 24.28
N TYR A 773 -45.98 22.23 23.80
CA TYR A 773 -45.31 23.52 23.83
C TYR A 773 -43.86 23.46 23.29
N PRO A 774 -43.67 23.01 22.04
CA PRO A 774 -42.35 22.91 21.43
C PRO A 774 -41.74 24.30 21.26
N TYR A 775 -40.52 24.49 21.75
CA TYR A 775 -39.90 25.81 21.91
C TYR A 775 -38.57 25.94 21.17
N THR A 776 -38.41 25.21 20.07
CA THR A 776 -37.25 25.23 19.18
C THR A 776 -37.34 26.36 18.15
N TYR A 777 -36.37 27.27 18.15
CA TYR A 777 -36.21 28.28 17.10
C TYR A 777 -34.82 28.33 16.45
N SER A 778 -33.91 27.51 16.97
CA SER A 778 -32.55 27.34 16.48
C SER A 778 -32.51 26.19 15.48
N ASP A 779 -31.31 25.82 15.04
CA ASP A 779 -31.11 24.76 14.06
C ASP A 779 -31.70 23.43 14.53
N MET A 780 -32.75 22.98 13.85
CA MET A 780 -33.53 21.80 14.23
C MET A 780 -33.36 20.63 13.26
N THR A 781 -32.70 20.88 12.13
CA THR A 781 -32.48 19.92 11.03
C THR A 781 -31.00 19.75 10.70
N GLY A 782 -30.14 20.65 11.16
CA GLY A 782 -28.70 20.67 10.84
C GLY A 782 -28.38 21.54 9.63
N ALA A 783 -29.38 22.21 9.06
CA ALA A 783 -29.23 23.03 7.88
C ALA A 783 -28.30 24.21 8.11
N ALA A 784 -28.39 24.90 9.26
CA ALA A 784 -27.54 26.07 9.51
C ALA A 784 -26.06 25.66 9.62
N LEU A 785 -25.78 24.55 10.30
CA LEU A 785 -24.46 23.94 10.33
C LEU A 785 -23.96 23.68 8.91
N ARG A 786 -24.72 22.93 8.09
CA ARG A 786 -24.33 22.51 6.74
C ARG A 786 -24.25 23.62 5.70
N THR A 787 -25.08 24.66 5.80
CA THR A 787 -25.07 25.77 4.85
C THR A 787 -23.96 26.78 5.14
N PHE A 788 -23.61 27.01 6.41
CA PHE A 788 -22.75 28.15 6.79
C PHE A 788 -21.56 27.80 7.66
N THR A 789 -21.67 26.79 8.52
CA THR A 789 -20.59 26.46 9.47
C THR A 789 -19.60 25.48 8.88
N ILE A 790 -20.10 24.40 8.28
CA ILE A 790 -19.22 23.43 7.66
C ILE A 790 -18.84 23.98 6.29
N SER A 791 -17.61 24.44 6.14
CA SER A 791 -16.95 24.44 4.84
C SER A 791 -16.56 23.00 4.47
N SER A 792 -17.33 22.00 4.83
CA SER A 792 -16.97 20.59 4.67
C SER A 792 -18.23 19.77 4.42
N GLY A 793 -18.10 18.69 3.68
CA GLY A 793 -19.21 17.84 3.28
C GLY A 793 -18.69 16.44 3.00
N THR A 794 -19.60 15.47 2.96
CA THR A 794 -19.28 14.09 2.61
C THR A 794 -20.08 13.61 1.41
N MET A 795 -19.41 12.92 0.51
CA MET A 795 -20.03 12.11 -0.53
C MET A 795 -19.84 10.63 -0.17
N THR A 796 -20.90 9.85 -0.20
CA THR A 796 -20.89 8.42 0.13
C THR A 796 -21.50 7.63 -1.02
N ARG A 797 -20.73 6.72 -1.63
CA ARG A 797 -21.25 5.82 -2.66
C ARG A 797 -21.07 4.38 -2.24
N ARG A 798 -22.13 3.61 -2.44
CA ARG A 798 -22.18 2.17 -2.22
C ARG A 798 -22.40 1.46 -3.55
N TRP A 799 -21.75 0.32 -3.72
CA TRP A 799 -22.06 -0.59 -4.82
C TRP A 799 -21.94 -2.05 -4.38
N ASP A 800 -22.56 -2.92 -5.17
CA ASP A 800 -22.47 -4.37 -5.03
C ASP A 800 -21.34 -4.89 -5.92
N THR A 801 -20.35 -5.56 -5.32
CA THR A 801 -19.25 -6.20 -6.06
C THR A 801 -19.66 -7.52 -6.71
N GLY A 802 -20.77 -8.13 -6.27
CA GLY A 802 -21.21 -9.48 -6.67
C GLY A 802 -20.53 -10.61 -5.89
N PHE A 803 -19.49 -10.35 -5.10
CA PHE A 803 -18.70 -11.39 -4.41
C PHE A 803 -18.68 -11.18 -2.89
N ALA A 804 -19.13 -12.17 -2.11
CA ALA A 804 -19.08 -12.08 -0.65
C ALA A 804 -17.64 -12.05 -0.15
N ASN A 805 -17.29 -11.14 0.76
CA ASN A 805 -15.96 -10.88 1.34
C ASN A 805 -14.95 -10.14 0.43
N SER A 806 -15.42 -9.35 -0.54
CA SER A 806 -14.55 -8.45 -1.31
C SER A 806 -13.84 -7.43 -0.43
N ARG A 807 -12.57 -7.11 -0.72
CA ARG A 807 -11.71 -6.25 0.11
C ARG A 807 -11.31 -4.97 -0.63
N VAL A 808 -11.45 -3.82 0.01
CA VAL A 808 -10.88 -2.56 -0.52
C VAL A 808 -9.41 -2.46 -0.12
N HIS A 809 -8.56 -2.04 -1.05
CA HIS A 809 -7.13 -1.83 -0.81
C HIS A 809 -6.80 -0.35 -0.80
N LYS A 810 -7.02 0.33 -1.93
CA LYS A 810 -6.61 1.73 -2.09
C LYS A 810 -7.68 2.54 -2.82
N VAL A 811 -7.66 3.85 -2.59
CA VAL A 811 -8.49 4.81 -3.31
C VAL A 811 -7.59 5.91 -3.87
N ALA A 812 -7.62 6.10 -5.18
CA ALA A 812 -6.94 7.20 -5.86
C ALA A 812 -7.96 8.27 -6.25
N TRP A 813 -7.55 9.52 -6.26
CA TRP A 813 -8.37 10.65 -6.71
C TRP A 813 -7.53 11.78 -7.30
N GLU A 814 -8.16 12.59 -8.13
CA GLU A 814 -7.65 13.89 -8.58
C GLU A 814 -8.54 15.01 -8.02
N ALA A 815 -7.94 16.02 -7.42
CA ALA A 815 -8.68 17.15 -6.87
C ALA A 815 -7.89 18.45 -6.85
N VAL A 816 -8.59 19.57 -6.97
CA VAL A 816 -8.09 20.90 -6.61
C VAL A 816 -8.43 21.15 -5.15
N ILE A 817 -7.43 21.37 -4.30
CA ILE A 817 -7.62 21.60 -2.86
C ILE A 817 -7.08 23.00 -2.53
N PRO A 818 -7.93 23.96 -2.10
CA PRO A 818 -7.49 25.31 -1.75
C PRO A 818 -6.66 25.32 -0.45
N ASP A 819 -5.97 26.44 -0.19
CA ASP A 819 -5.10 26.58 0.99
C ASP A 819 -5.88 26.40 2.30
N GLY A 820 -5.52 25.36 3.06
CA GLY A 820 -6.22 24.98 4.30
C GLY A 820 -7.49 24.15 4.09
N GLY A 821 -7.82 23.80 2.85
CA GLY A 821 -8.78 22.76 2.51
C GLY A 821 -8.22 21.35 2.72
N SER A 822 -9.08 20.33 2.64
CA SER A 822 -8.68 18.93 2.75
C SER A 822 -9.65 17.99 2.02
N ILE A 823 -9.14 16.86 1.56
CA ILE A 823 -9.94 15.69 1.20
C ILE A 823 -9.50 14.53 2.07
N LYS A 824 -10.48 13.80 2.61
CA LYS A 824 -10.29 12.59 3.41
C LYS A 824 -11.15 11.47 2.88
N ILE A 825 -10.67 10.24 2.98
CA ILE A 825 -11.42 9.06 2.49
C ILE A 825 -11.44 7.98 3.55
N ARG A 826 -12.56 7.26 3.63
CA ARG A 826 -12.72 6.03 4.42
C ARG A 826 -13.66 5.05 3.72
N ALA A 827 -13.65 3.79 4.14
CA ALA A 827 -14.48 2.74 3.55
C ALA A 827 -15.11 1.84 4.63
N ARG A 828 -16.18 1.14 4.28
CA ARG A 828 -16.73 0.00 5.01
C ARG A 828 -17.31 -1.03 4.05
N ALA A 829 -17.45 -2.27 4.49
CA ALA A 829 -18.02 -3.33 3.66
C ALA A 829 -18.81 -4.34 4.50
N GLY A 830 -19.78 -5.01 3.85
CA GLY A 830 -20.60 -6.07 4.46
C GLY A 830 -21.17 -7.02 3.41
N ASN A 831 -21.46 -8.27 3.78
CA ASN A 831 -21.98 -9.28 2.84
C ASN A 831 -23.46 -9.12 2.50
N THR A 832 -24.18 -8.28 3.24
CA THR A 832 -25.57 -7.90 2.98
C THR A 832 -25.69 -6.38 3.12
N GLU A 833 -26.70 -5.78 2.50
CA GLU A 833 -26.93 -4.32 2.60
C GLU A 833 -27.12 -3.84 4.05
N ALA A 834 -27.78 -4.65 4.87
CA ALA A 834 -27.95 -4.38 6.30
C ALA A 834 -26.61 -4.45 7.05
N ALA A 835 -25.78 -5.47 6.75
CA ALA A 835 -24.47 -5.62 7.37
C ALA A 835 -23.52 -4.46 7.07
N VAL A 836 -23.64 -3.79 5.92
CA VAL A 836 -22.88 -2.56 5.62
C VAL A 836 -23.28 -1.43 6.55
N GLN A 837 -24.58 -1.26 6.82
CA GLN A 837 -25.06 -0.19 7.70
C GLN A 837 -24.53 -0.33 9.13
N ASP A 838 -24.39 -1.56 9.61
CA ASP A 838 -23.85 -1.91 10.93
C ASP A 838 -22.30 -2.02 10.94
N ALA A 839 -21.65 -2.05 9.77
CA ALA A 839 -20.20 -2.19 9.66
C ALA A 839 -19.46 -0.92 10.12
N ARG A 840 -18.37 -1.13 10.87
CA ARG A 840 -17.49 -0.06 11.33
C ARG A 840 -16.69 0.51 10.14
N TRP A 841 -16.65 1.84 10.07
CA TRP A 841 -15.79 2.56 9.13
C TRP A 841 -14.30 2.39 9.43
N THR A 842 -13.47 2.37 8.38
CA THR A 842 -12.02 2.54 8.51
C THR A 842 -11.66 3.94 9.02
N GLN A 843 -10.42 4.11 9.46
CA GLN A 843 -9.91 5.44 9.83
C GLN A 843 -9.88 6.34 8.59
N TRP A 844 -10.04 7.64 8.82
CA TRP A 844 -9.91 8.62 7.75
C TRP A 844 -8.46 8.68 7.26
N GLN A 845 -8.27 8.47 5.96
CA GLN A 845 -7.01 8.74 5.28
C GLN A 845 -6.97 10.19 4.80
N THR A 846 -5.84 10.88 4.96
CA THR A 846 -5.72 12.32 4.69
C THR A 846 -4.54 12.63 3.79
N GLY A 847 -4.73 13.55 2.83
CA GLY A 847 -3.63 14.36 2.27
C GLY A 847 -2.76 13.76 1.16
N SER A 848 -2.89 12.49 0.80
CA SER A 848 -2.14 11.89 -0.32
C SER A 848 -3.00 10.92 -1.13
N SER A 849 -3.06 11.15 -2.44
CA SER A 849 -3.64 10.25 -3.43
C SER A 849 -2.51 9.50 -4.14
N PRO A 850 -2.55 8.15 -4.24
CA PRO A 850 -3.56 7.24 -3.69
C PRO A 850 -3.45 7.08 -2.17
N ALA A 851 -4.57 6.86 -1.49
CA ALA A 851 -4.61 6.48 -0.08
C ALA A 851 -4.86 4.98 0.10
N ASP A 852 -4.13 4.37 1.04
CA ASP A 852 -4.38 3.01 1.51
C ASP A 852 -5.49 3.03 2.57
N VAL A 853 -6.61 2.39 2.26
CA VAL A 853 -7.79 2.29 3.14
C VAL A 853 -7.96 0.87 3.71
N GLY A 854 -6.91 0.04 3.60
CA GLY A 854 -6.90 -1.41 3.63
C GLY A 854 -7.37 -2.20 4.88
N ASP A 855 -7.34 -3.52 4.63
CA ASP A 855 -7.49 -4.77 5.42
C ASP A 855 -8.70 -5.02 6.35
N ALA A 856 -9.34 -4.01 6.91
CA ALA A 856 -10.42 -4.24 7.89
C ALA A 856 -11.82 -4.42 7.27
N THR A 857 -12.01 -4.13 5.99
CA THR A 857 -13.34 -4.13 5.34
C THR A 857 -13.44 -5.23 4.30
N ALA A 858 -14.17 -6.30 4.64
CA ALA A 858 -14.49 -7.38 3.73
C ALA A 858 -16.01 -7.53 3.60
N GLY A 859 -16.52 -7.49 2.38
CA GLY A 859 -17.95 -7.64 2.14
C GLY A 859 -18.35 -7.49 0.68
N ARG A 860 -19.46 -8.13 0.31
CA ARG A 860 -20.06 -8.01 -1.03
C ARG A 860 -20.39 -6.57 -1.41
N PHE A 861 -20.99 -5.84 -0.49
CA PHE A 861 -21.35 -4.45 -0.67
C PHE A 861 -20.24 -3.59 -0.06
N ILE A 862 -19.65 -2.74 -0.88
CA ILE A 862 -18.60 -1.80 -0.47
C ILE A 862 -19.20 -0.41 -0.46
N GLU A 863 -18.90 0.36 0.59
CA GLU A 863 -19.29 1.75 0.72
C GLU A 863 -18.04 2.60 1.00
N VAL A 864 -17.80 3.59 0.14
CA VAL A 864 -16.69 4.55 0.29
C VAL A 864 -17.27 5.91 0.56
N GLN A 865 -16.69 6.60 1.54
CA GLN A 865 -17.05 7.95 1.92
C GLN A 865 -15.85 8.88 1.76
N VAL A 866 -16.07 9.97 1.05
CA VAL A 866 -15.13 11.09 0.90
C VAL A 866 -15.63 12.23 1.76
N GLN A 867 -14.78 12.81 2.59
CA GLN A 867 -15.02 14.09 3.25
C GLN A 867 -14.17 15.17 2.58
N MET A 868 -14.81 16.22 2.13
CA MET A 868 -14.17 17.40 1.59
C MET A 868 -14.27 18.52 2.62
N ALA A 869 -13.24 19.36 2.75
CA ALA A 869 -13.27 20.58 3.53
C ALA A 869 -12.56 21.72 2.78
N GLY A 870 -13.08 22.93 2.87
CA GLY A 870 -12.58 24.16 2.28
C GLY A 870 -12.30 25.19 3.37
N ASN A 871 -11.81 26.35 2.96
CA ASN A 871 -11.39 27.41 3.85
C ASN A 871 -11.75 28.77 3.25
N ASN A 872 -12.15 29.75 4.07
CA ASN A 872 -12.34 31.15 3.66
C ASN A 872 -13.17 31.36 2.36
N ASN A 873 -14.23 30.58 2.15
CA ASN A 873 -15.08 30.55 0.92
C ASN A 873 -14.47 29.89 -0.33
N GLU A 874 -13.24 29.38 -0.29
CA GLU A 874 -12.68 28.53 -1.34
C GLU A 874 -13.07 27.07 -1.10
N ARG A 875 -13.50 26.39 -2.17
CA ARG A 875 -14.04 25.02 -2.11
C ARG A 875 -13.11 24.06 -2.84
N PRO A 876 -12.83 22.87 -2.28
CA PRO A 876 -12.17 21.81 -3.03
C PRO A 876 -13.06 21.31 -4.18
N GLU A 877 -12.44 20.84 -5.25
CA GLU A 877 -13.08 20.26 -6.43
C GLU A 877 -12.48 18.86 -6.67
N LEU A 878 -13.29 17.82 -6.54
CA LEU A 878 -12.92 16.42 -6.77
C LEU A 878 -13.30 16.05 -8.20
N ARG A 879 -12.32 15.73 -9.04
CA ARG A 879 -12.48 15.49 -10.48
C ARG A 879 -12.66 14.03 -10.85
N ASN A 880 -11.98 13.14 -10.14
CA ASN A 880 -12.14 11.71 -10.30
C ASN A 880 -11.81 10.97 -9.00
N LEU A 881 -12.35 9.77 -8.87
CA LEU A 881 -12.06 8.86 -7.77
C LEU A 881 -12.08 7.42 -8.29
N THR A 882 -11.03 6.67 -8.03
CA THR A 882 -10.87 5.26 -8.39
C THR A 882 -10.68 4.42 -7.14
N VAL A 883 -11.59 3.47 -6.88
CA VAL A 883 -11.49 2.51 -5.78
C VAL A 883 -10.96 1.18 -6.31
N TYR A 884 -9.89 0.68 -5.72
CA TYR A 884 -9.26 -0.60 -6.04
C TYR A 884 -9.62 -1.62 -4.97
N TRP A 885 -10.21 -2.74 -5.38
CA TRP A 885 -10.72 -3.77 -4.48
C TRP A 885 -10.46 -5.17 -5.03
N SER A 886 -10.39 -6.20 -4.18
CA SER A 886 -10.19 -7.58 -4.60
C SER A 886 -11.34 -8.51 -4.23
N ARG A 887 -11.47 -9.58 -4.99
CA ARG A 887 -12.36 -10.70 -4.66
C ARG A 887 -11.70 -11.60 -3.61
N PRO A 888 -12.50 -12.29 -2.77
CA PRO A 888 -11.94 -13.22 -1.79
C PRO A 888 -11.30 -14.43 -2.48
N TYR A 889 -10.16 -14.83 -1.94
CA TYR A 889 -9.46 -16.04 -2.35
C TYR A 889 -10.23 -17.29 -1.92
N ASN A 890 -11.10 -17.82 -2.77
CA ASN A 890 -11.69 -19.14 -2.55
C ASN A 890 -11.32 -20.10 -3.67
N TRP A 891 -10.43 -21.03 -3.33
CA TRP A 891 -10.37 -22.36 -3.92
C TRP A 891 -11.73 -23.05 -3.69
N GLN A 892 -12.66 -22.89 -4.63
CA GLN A 892 -13.69 -23.89 -4.98
C GLN A 892 -14.54 -23.35 -6.13
N ARG A 893 -14.49 -24.05 -7.27
CA ARG A 893 -15.56 -23.98 -8.28
C ARG A 893 -16.87 -24.41 -7.61
N PRO A 894 -17.94 -23.62 -7.68
CA PRO A 894 -19.28 -24.18 -7.57
C PRO A 894 -19.54 -24.97 -8.86
N GLU A 895 -19.62 -26.30 -8.73
CA GLU A 895 -20.42 -27.10 -9.64
C GLU A 895 -21.88 -26.71 -9.43
N ASP A 896 -22.46 -26.02 -10.42
CA ASP A 896 -23.75 -26.34 -11.07
C ASP A 896 -24.14 -25.23 -12.06
#